data_AF-A0A521XGA0-F1
#
_entry.id   AF-A0A521XGA0-F1
#
_cell.length_a   1.000
_cell.length_b   1.000
_cell.length_c   1.000
_cell.angle_alpha   90.00
_cell.angle_beta   90.00
_cell.angle_gamma   90.00
#
_symmetry.space_group_name_H-M   'P 1'
#
loop_
_entity.id
_entity.type
_entity.pdbx_description
1 polymer ?
#
loop_
_entity_poly.entity_id
_entity_poly.type
_entity_poly.pdbx_seq_one_letter_code
_entity_poly.pdbx_strand_id
1 'polypeptide(L)'
;MSVILKSINGLPLLLPLMILYLQTIFLSFTHPANVYRIFWDSFCPSLPRREGIGMGKSREKLTFKLLRHAIRLFLPYAISSSKAQPEANVPFEQKNPCPSKIVRSQRCREASFYGFSIWMIFAGLVLVPSQATAQQSFTPKWYSLPWDSGGYDPSSVVWSMVQSELDLDRDGKKEFLLTTSWSSDYYNMVYLYEAVANDSFQIVWSYSLYPYSSDFSVVTVSDLNNNGRQEIVCLVDPADTTYHGFYLFEWDGTDNGFPALPTTTWDFGLGHWFHEGTAIIAGDFDNDNREEVAVSFVESWDTYTSKLMIFSAASDTLETTSWQIEFVDSTTMPVVGYALAATDLDNDNRKELVVAGWDTLRMAIYENTGSPNSYALAANIKNISSYLDLSNDGIVEANVDNDGTNELYMLTANGALFVATNTGDVSQMNASNFFWLGQYDYYNGMVGLTKADLDTNGIPELYLAGSYNEAVYQWTYNSGPVTDWSSYSYATLYMDDTTDDHTSNNDQGYFRPSKIAAGDLDGDGIADMLISSASFANDKPVLLFVEQAQTSTMTVREGWNIVSLPVFALDSIKTNIFPSAVSSAFAFTEEGYQLQDTLKRGIGYWLKFSSQQDVPLQGAELLTVNTTLMPGWNMVGAISQSLSRSDVVTIPGGLLASDFFGYASGYTTTDTLRPGKGYWVKSSGSGQLILQSILSKEKSLPLHSETKHTSLLQRKIFVRGHRP
;
A
#
# COMPACT_ATOMS: atom_id res chain seq x y z
N MET A 1 27.86 9.60 43.95
CA MET A 1 26.97 9.24 42.82
C MET A 1 25.54 9.12 43.33
N SER A 2 25.00 10.21 43.91
CA SER A 2 23.67 10.26 44.55
C SER A 2 22.98 11.62 44.38
N VAL A 3 23.33 12.41 43.35
CA VAL A 3 22.76 13.76 43.14
C VAL A 3 22.34 14.04 41.69
N ILE A 4 22.41 13.08 40.77
CA ILE A 4 21.89 13.27 39.41
C ILE A 4 21.05 12.06 39.04
N LEU A 5 19.77 12.06 39.45
CA LEU A 5 18.71 11.15 38.97
C LEU A 5 17.32 11.58 39.52
N LYS A 6 17.02 12.88 39.46
CA LYS A 6 15.65 13.40 39.66
C LYS A 6 15.35 14.43 38.57
N SER A 7 15.07 13.95 37.35
CA SER A 7 14.11 14.56 36.40
C SER A 7 14.27 13.97 35.00
N ILE A 8 13.86 12.72 34.78
CA ILE A 8 13.52 12.26 33.42
C ILE A 8 12.35 11.28 33.57
N ASN A 9 11.12 11.79 33.47
CA ASN A 9 9.93 10.97 33.25
C ASN A 9 9.65 11.03 31.74
N GLY A 10 9.69 9.89 31.04
CA GLY A 10 9.25 9.80 29.64
C GLY A 10 10.18 9.12 28.63
N LEU A 11 10.89 8.05 29.00
CA LEU A 11 11.52 7.13 28.03
C LEU A 11 11.15 5.67 28.37
N PRO A 12 10.93 4.79 27.37
CA PRO A 12 10.61 3.39 27.62
C PRO A 12 11.81 2.68 28.27
N LEU A 13 11.52 1.71 29.14
CA LEU A 13 12.44 0.98 30.04
C LEU A 13 13.67 0.30 29.39
N LEU A 14 13.86 0.38 28.08
CA LEU A 14 14.91 -0.32 27.32
C LEU A 14 16.33 0.18 27.60
N LEU A 15 16.52 1.50 27.72
CA LEU A 15 17.88 2.07 27.85
C LEU A 15 18.55 1.76 29.22
N PRO A 16 17.84 1.84 30.37
CA PRO A 16 18.41 1.44 31.66
C PRO A 16 18.70 -0.08 31.74
N LEU A 17 17.86 -0.92 31.13
CA LEU A 17 18.04 -2.37 31.07
C LEU A 17 19.25 -2.77 30.21
N MET A 18 19.47 -2.07 29.10
CA MET A 18 20.62 -2.31 28.22
C MET A 18 21.95 -1.88 28.86
N ILE A 19 21.95 -0.79 29.63
CA ILE A 19 23.12 -0.35 30.42
C ILE A 19 23.42 -1.37 31.53
N LEU A 20 22.40 -1.92 32.20
CA LEU A 20 22.58 -2.99 33.20
C LEU A 20 23.13 -4.26 32.54
N TYR A 21 22.60 -4.65 31.38
CA TYR A 21 23.03 -5.83 30.61
C TYR A 21 24.51 -5.72 30.18
N LEU A 22 24.91 -4.57 29.65
CA LEU A 22 26.30 -4.29 29.25
C LEU A 22 27.26 -4.25 30.45
N GLN A 23 26.84 -3.71 31.60
CA GLN A 23 27.62 -3.75 32.83
C GLN A 23 27.80 -5.17 33.37
N THR A 24 26.79 -6.03 33.21
CA THR A 24 26.82 -7.45 33.63
C THR A 24 27.76 -8.28 32.74
N ILE A 25 27.79 -7.97 31.43
CA ILE A 25 28.76 -8.53 30.49
C ILE A 25 30.18 -8.09 30.84
N PHE A 26 30.40 -6.81 31.16
CA PHE A 26 31.74 -6.30 31.50
C PHE A 26 32.28 -6.88 32.82
N LEU A 27 31.43 -7.12 33.82
CA LEU A 27 31.80 -7.72 35.11
C LEU A 27 32.06 -9.24 35.01
N SER A 28 31.42 -9.94 34.07
CA SER A 28 31.61 -11.38 33.86
C SER A 28 32.95 -11.73 33.17
N PHE A 29 33.57 -10.79 32.46
CA PHE A 29 34.90 -10.97 31.89
C PHE A 29 36.05 -10.83 32.89
N THR A 30 35.82 -10.16 34.03
CA THR A 30 36.91 -9.85 34.96
C THR A 30 36.89 -10.73 36.22
N HIS A 31 35.76 -10.98 36.90
CA HIS A 31 35.71 -11.79 38.14
C HIS A 31 34.39 -12.63 38.25
N PRO A 32 34.38 -13.93 37.89
CA PRO A 32 33.16 -14.75 37.82
C PRO A 32 32.39 -14.92 39.15
N ALA A 33 33.09 -14.85 40.29
CA ALA A 33 32.50 -15.08 41.61
C ALA A 33 31.62 -13.92 42.13
N ASN A 34 31.70 -12.72 41.54
CA ASN A 34 30.95 -11.55 42.00
C ASN A 34 29.60 -11.35 41.28
N VAL A 35 29.40 -11.98 40.12
CA VAL A 35 28.14 -11.90 39.35
C VAL A 35 26.98 -12.56 40.11
N TYR A 36 27.25 -13.69 40.77
CA TYR A 36 26.25 -14.41 41.56
C TYR A 36 25.79 -13.62 42.80
N ARG A 37 26.68 -12.80 43.36
CA ARG A 37 26.44 -12.00 44.56
C ARG A 37 25.56 -10.78 44.26
N ILE A 38 25.81 -10.10 43.15
CA ILE A 38 25.03 -8.92 42.70
C ILE A 38 23.62 -9.34 42.24
N PHE A 39 23.51 -10.47 41.55
CA PHE A 39 22.22 -10.99 41.08
C PHE A 39 21.31 -11.40 42.25
N TRP A 40 21.85 -12.04 43.29
CA TRP A 40 21.08 -12.48 44.46
C TRP A 40 20.62 -11.31 45.35
N ASP A 41 21.50 -10.33 45.60
CA ASP A 41 21.18 -9.17 46.45
C ASP A 41 20.21 -8.18 45.76
N SER A 42 20.09 -8.21 44.42
CA SER A 42 19.21 -7.30 43.66
C SER A 42 17.79 -7.84 43.43
N PHE A 43 17.58 -9.16 43.44
CA PHE A 43 16.30 -9.75 43.03
C PHE A 43 15.59 -10.60 44.10
N CYS A 44 16.24 -11.00 45.21
CA CYS A 44 15.60 -11.81 46.27
C CYS A 44 16.03 -11.39 47.70
N PRO A 45 15.62 -10.21 48.20
CA PRO A 45 16.06 -9.72 49.52
C PRO A 45 15.43 -10.44 50.73
N SER A 46 14.43 -11.31 50.53
CA SER A 46 13.61 -11.91 51.60
C SER A 46 13.82 -13.40 51.87
N LEU A 47 14.82 -14.06 51.28
CA LEU A 47 15.10 -15.49 51.51
C LEU A 47 16.38 -15.70 52.36
N PRO A 48 16.35 -16.53 53.44
CA PRO A 48 17.53 -16.76 54.26
C PRO A 48 18.57 -17.61 53.52
N ARG A 49 19.84 -17.20 53.59
CA ARG A 49 20.99 -17.93 53.03
C ARG A 49 21.13 -19.30 53.70
N ARG A 50 21.16 -20.38 52.91
CA ARG A 50 21.71 -21.68 53.35
C ARG A 50 23.04 -21.90 52.64
N GLU A 51 24.12 -21.93 53.44
CA GLU A 51 25.44 -22.36 52.98
C GLU A 51 25.45 -23.88 52.76
N GLY A 52 26.02 -24.30 51.63
CA GLY A 52 26.41 -25.68 51.35
C GLY A 52 25.52 -26.42 50.36
N ILE A 53 25.98 -26.51 49.10
CA ILE A 53 26.00 -27.70 48.22
C ILE A 53 26.88 -27.33 47.01
N GLY A 54 27.99 -28.04 46.82
CA GLY A 54 28.88 -27.88 45.67
C GLY A 54 28.26 -28.46 44.39
N MET A 55 28.25 -27.68 43.30
CA MET A 55 27.87 -28.17 41.98
C MET A 55 29.04 -28.87 41.28
N GLY A 56 28.78 -30.07 40.74
CA GLY A 56 29.79 -30.93 40.12
C GLY A 56 30.19 -30.56 38.69
N LYS A 57 31.42 -30.95 38.33
CA LYS A 57 32.18 -30.69 37.07
C LYS A 57 31.51 -31.12 35.75
N SER A 58 30.29 -31.67 35.76
CA SER A 58 29.62 -32.14 34.53
C SER A 58 28.80 -31.06 33.82
N ARG A 59 28.30 -30.03 34.53
CA ARG A 59 27.56 -28.91 33.92
C ARG A 59 28.44 -27.82 33.30
N GLU A 60 29.67 -27.62 33.79
CA GLU A 60 30.67 -26.74 33.14
C GLU A 60 31.06 -27.23 31.74
N LYS A 61 31.18 -28.56 31.54
CA LYS A 61 31.54 -29.15 30.25
C LYS A 61 30.47 -29.00 29.17
N LEU A 62 29.19 -28.95 29.55
CA LEU A 62 28.08 -28.77 28.60
C LEU A 62 28.04 -27.33 28.08
N THR A 63 28.25 -26.36 28.97
CA THR A 63 28.27 -24.93 28.67
C THR A 63 29.46 -24.54 27.79
N PHE A 64 30.65 -25.12 28.03
CA PHE A 64 31.83 -24.91 27.16
C PHE A 64 31.71 -25.56 25.78
N LYS A 65 30.93 -26.65 25.63
CA LYS A 65 30.66 -27.26 24.32
C LYS A 65 29.73 -26.41 23.47
N LEU A 66 28.71 -25.80 24.08
CA LEU A 66 27.78 -24.88 23.40
C LEU A 66 28.50 -23.60 22.95
N LEU A 67 29.37 -23.03 23.79
CA LEU A 67 30.14 -21.83 23.44
C LEU A 67 31.15 -22.07 22.30
N ARG A 68 31.79 -23.26 22.25
CA ARG A 68 32.65 -23.65 21.11
C ARG A 68 31.87 -23.91 19.83
N HIS A 69 30.61 -24.31 19.91
CA HIS A 69 29.75 -24.51 18.74
C HIS A 69 29.34 -23.15 18.15
N ALA A 70 28.95 -22.19 19.01
CA ALA A 70 28.66 -20.81 18.61
C ALA A 70 29.87 -20.13 17.93
N ILE A 71 31.08 -20.30 18.46
CA ILE A 71 32.30 -19.70 17.88
C ILE A 71 32.66 -20.31 16.50
N ARG A 72 32.33 -21.58 16.23
CA ARG A 72 32.58 -22.22 14.92
C ARG A 72 31.57 -21.84 13.84
N LEU A 73 30.35 -21.48 14.23
CA LEU A 73 29.30 -21.02 13.30
C LEU A 73 29.55 -19.58 12.83
N PHE A 74 30.27 -18.76 13.60
CA PHE A 74 30.48 -17.33 13.29
C PHE A 74 31.82 -16.99 12.60
N LEU A 75 32.78 -17.92 12.49
CA LEU A 75 34.13 -17.62 11.98
C LEU A 75 34.38 -17.72 10.45
N PRO A 76 33.45 -18.11 9.56
CA PRO A 76 33.66 -17.91 8.11
C PRO A 76 33.39 -16.49 7.62
N TYR A 77 32.80 -15.60 8.43
CA TYR A 77 32.32 -14.28 7.98
C TYR A 77 33.36 -13.15 8.04
N ALA A 78 34.62 -13.44 8.40
CA ALA A 78 35.65 -12.40 8.59
C ALA A 78 36.87 -12.52 7.65
N ILE A 79 36.88 -13.44 6.68
CA ILE A 79 37.95 -13.55 5.67
C ILE A 79 37.36 -13.89 4.29
N SER A 80 36.72 -12.91 3.64
CA SER A 80 36.58 -12.92 2.17
C SER A 80 36.53 -11.54 1.50
N SER A 81 36.54 -10.41 2.23
CA SER A 81 36.70 -9.07 1.65
C SER A 81 38.14 -8.56 1.73
N SER A 82 39.06 -9.22 1.01
CA SER A 82 40.31 -8.59 0.53
C SER A 82 41.09 -9.52 -0.39
N LYS A 83 40.59 -9.72 -1.60
CA LYS A 83 41.45 -10.11 -2.74
C LYS A 83 41.04 -9.34 -3.99
N ALA A 84 41.71 -8.21 -4.21
CA ALA A 84 41.86 -7.67 -5.54
C ALA A 84 42.59 -8.71 -6.41
N GLN A 85 42.05 -9.01 -7.60
CA GLN A 85 42.76 -9.75 -8.63
C GLN A 85 43.75 -8.80 -9.36
N PRO A 86 44.99 -9.23 -9.65
CA PRO A 86 45.87 -8.50 -10.55
C PRO A 86 45.78 -9.03 -11.98
N GLU A 87 45.89 -8.08 -12.91
CA GLU A 87 45.89 -8.19 -14.36
C GLU A 87 47.03 -9.06 -14.93
N ALA A 88 46.88 -9.36 -16.22
CA ALA A 88 47.67 -10.27 -17.03
C ALA A 88 49.15 -9.87 -17.25
N ASN A 89 49.95 -10.92 -17.49
CA ASN A 89 51.39 -10.95 -17.82
C ASN A 89 51.85 -10.00 -18.94
N VAL A 90 52.94 -9.25 -18.71
CA VAL A 90 54.11 -9.08 -19.64
C VAL A 90 55.39 -8.77 -18.80
N PRO A 91 56.60 -9.29 -19.12
CA PRO A 91 57.73 -9.41 -18.17
C PRO A 91 58.96 -8.49 -18.42
N PHE A 92 59.98 -8.61 -17.52
CA PHE A 92 61.37 -8.09 -17.56
C PHE A 92 61.59 -6.60 -17.16
N GLU A 93 62.64 -6.12 -16.44
CA GLU A 93 63.98 -6.62 -16.12
C GLU A 93 64.66 -5.81 -14.96
N GLN A 94 65.54 -6.47 -14.18
CA GLN A 94 66.78 -6.01 -13.47
C GLN A 94 66.78 -4.73 -12.58
N LYS A 95 67.19 -4.74 -11.29
CA LYS A 95 68.58 -4.83 -10.76
C LYS A 95 68.63 -4.52 -9.24
N ASN A 96 69.42 -5.33 -8.52
CA ASN A 96 69.91 -5.21 -7.12
C ASN A 96 70.81 -3.95 -6.87
N PRO A 97 71.42 -3.68 -5.67
CA PRO A 97 71.35 -4.34 -4.34
C PRO A 97 71.26 -3.41 -3.07
N CYS A 98 70.94 -4.03 -1.92
CA CYS A 98 71.44 -3.93 -0.51
C CYS A 98 72.69 -3.05 -0.14
N PRO A 99 73.13 -2.88 1.15
CA PRO A 99 72.65 -3.36 2.48
C PRO A 99 72.88 -2.40 3.72
N SER A 100 72.52 -2.84 4.94
CA SER A 100 73.39 -2.92 6.17
C SER A 100 72.66 -2.57 7.51
N LYS A 101 72.59 -3.52 8.48
CA LYS A 101 73.36 -3.64 9.76
C LYS A 101 72.77 -2.81 10.93
N ILE A 102 72.75 -3.15 12.24
CA ILE A 102 73.10 -4.30 13.12
C ILE A 102 72.68 -3.91 14.58
N VAL A 103 72.28 -4.89 15.41
CA VAL A 103 72.42 -5.05 16.90
C VAL A 103 71.36 -4.59 17.95
N ARG A 104 71.08 -5.59 18.81
CA ARG A 104 70.48 -5.75 20.17
C ARG A 104 70.72 -4.59 21.17
N SER A 105 69.99 -4.36 22.29
CA SER A 105 69.49 -5.27 23.35
C SER A 105 68.58 -4.58 24.40
N GLN A 106 67.79 -5.40 25.11
CA GLN A 106 67.37 -5.32 26.54
C GLN A 106 66.22 -4.40 27.05
N ARG A 107 65.11 -5.09 27.39
CA ARG A 107 64.11 -4.95 28.50
C ARG A 107 64.19 -3.76 29.47
N CYS A 108 63.09 -2.99 29.59
CA CYS A 108 62.04 -3.05 30.64
C CYS A 108 61.47 -1.66 31.04
N ARG A 109 60.13 -1.63 31.15
CA ARG A 109 59.21 -0.73 31.89
C ARG A 109 58.75 0.60 31.27
N GLU A 110 57.43 0.60 31.01
CA GLU A 110 56.42 1.61 31.38
C GLU A 110 56.70 3.08 31.05
N ALA A 111 56.02 3.59 30.02
CA ALA A 111 54.91 4.55 30.15
C ALA A 111 54.70 5.29 28.81
N SER A 112 53.43 5.61 28.55
CA SER A 112 52.94 6.62 27.58
C SER A 112 52.72 6.15 26.14
N PHE A 113 51.53 5.62 25.87
CA PHE A 113 50.81 5.90 24.63
C PHE A 113 49.32 6.05 24.97
N TYR A 114 48.94 7.26 25.35
CA TYR A 114 47.58 7.77 25.14
C TYR A 114 47.62 8.54 23.81
N GLY A 115 46.79 8.13 22.87
CA GLY A 115 46.62 8.81 21.59
C GLY A 115 46.66 7.81 20.44
N PHE A 116 45.53 7.70 19.73
CA PHE A 116 45.26 6.85 18.58
C PHE A 116 44.77 5.42 18.83
N SER A 117 43.52 5.33 19.33
CA SER A 117 42.57 4.30 18.88
C SER A 117 41.17 4.60 19.43
N ILE A 118 40.48 5.59 18.85
CA ILE A 118 39.01 5.78 18.96
C ILE A 118 38.46 6.04 17.55
N TRP A 119 38.72 5.13 16.62
CA TRP A 119 37.95 5.02 15.39
C TRP A 119 37.87 3.52 15.08
N MET A 120 36.67 3.03 14.76
CA MET A 120 36.30 1.61 14.54
C MET A 120 35.75 0.81 15.73
N ILE A 121 34.71 1.32 16.40
CA ILE A 121 33.51 0.51 16.75
C ILE A 121 32.29 1.44 16.69
N PHE A 122 31.82 1.73 15.48
CA PHE A 122 30.47 2.19 15.19
C PHE A 122 30.05 1.50 13.88
N ALA A 123 29.62 0.25 14.00
CA ALA A 123 28.96 -0.49 12.93
C ALA A 123 27.89 -1.35 13.61
N GLY A 124 26.62 -1.15 13.22
CA GLY A 124 25.51 -2.01 13.63
C GLY A 124 24.43 -1.38 14.51
N LEU A 125 24.20 -0.08 14.42
CA LEU A 125 22.82 0.42 14.40
C LEU A 125 22.66 1.11 13.05
N VAL A 126 22.02 0.43 12.11
CA VAL A 126 21.41 1.12 10.97
C VAL A 126 20.31 1.97 11.59
N LEU A 127 20.64 3.22 11.88
CA LEU A 127 19.64 4.26 11.88
C LEU A 127 19.18 4.31 10.43
N VAL A 128 18.01 3.70 10.15
CA VAL A 128 17.26 4.04 8.95
C VAL A 128 17.08 5.55 9.03
N PRO A 129 17.74 6.35 8.16
CA PRO A 129 17.44 7.76 8.12
C PRO A 129 16.00 7.83 7.64
N SER A 130 15.08 8.27 8.51
CA SER A 130 13.78 8.74 8.03
C SER A 130 14.10 10.00 7.22
N GLN A 131 14.33 9.84 5.92
CA GLN A 131 14.16 10.93 4.98
C GLN A 131 12.65 11.13 4.90
N ALA A 132 12.13 11.95 5.83
CA ALA A 132 10.74 12.35 5.81
C ALA A 132 10.57 13.32 4.64
N THR A 133 10.32 12.79 3.45
CA THR A 133 9.49 13.45 2.44
C THR A 133 8.12 13.74 3.09
N ALA A 134 7.41 14.76 2.59
CA ALA A 134 6.06 15.05 3.07
C ALA A 134 5.20 13.80 2.83
N GLN A 135 4.92 13.06 3.91
CA GLN A 135 4.15 11.83 3.83
C GLN A 135 2.76 12.17 3.29
N GLN A 136 2.39 11.59 2.15
CA GLN A 136 1.00 11.64 1.70
C GLN A 136 0.16 10.97 2.79
N SER A 137 -0.81 11.72 3.30
CA SER A 137 -1.74 11.27 4.32
C SER A 137 -3.01 10.85 3.61
N PHE A 138 -3.48 9.62 3.78
CA PHE A 138 -4.78 9.19 3.26
C PHE A 138 -5.77 9.03 4.41
N THR A 139 -7.05 9.29 4.13
CA THR A 139 -8.14 9.10 5.10
C THR A 139 -9.17 8.11 4.56
N PRO A 140 -9.66 7.16 5.37
CA PRO A 140 -10.77 6.29 4.98
C PRO A 140 -12.04 7.07 4.69
N LYS A 141 -12.68 6.75 3.57
CA LYS A 141 -13.83 7.47 3.03
C LYS A 141 -15.03 6.58 2.76
N TRP A 142 -14.77 5.43 2.17
CA TRP A 142 -15.78 4.43 1.88
C TRP A 142 -15.20 3.03 2.10
N TYR A 143 -16.06 2.07 2.42
CA TYR A 143 -15.66 0.68 2.57
C TYR A 143 -16.86 -0.24 2.32
N SER A 144 -16.59 -1.45 1.83
CA SER A 144 -17.62 -2.49 1.77
C SER A 144 -17.96 -2.97 3.19
N LEU A 145 -19.23 -3.31 3.43
CA LEU A 145 -19.63 -3.86 4.72
C LEU A 145 -18.87 -5.17 4.97
N PRO A 146 -18.38 -5.41 6.20
CA PRO A 146 -17.76 -6.67 6.56
C PRO A 146 -18.71 -7.84 6.31
N TRP A 147 -18.09 -8.97 5.97
CA TRP A 147 -18.82 -10.20 5.68
C TRP A 147 -19.54 -10.71 6.93
N ASP A 148 -20.72 -11.32 6.81
CA ASP A 148 -21.61 -11.70 7.93
C ASP A 148 -22.12 -10.55 8.83
N SER A 149 -21.64 -9.32 8.65
CA SER A 149 -22.15 -8.09 9.29
C SER A 149 -23.14 -7.33 8.39
N GLY A 150 -23.76 -8.04 7.44
CA GLY A 150 -24.69 -7.50 6.45
C GLY A 150 -24.06 -7.18 5.09
N GLY A 151 -22.74 -7.34 4.96
CA GLY A 151 -22.04 -7.31 3.67
C GLY A 151 -22.02 -8.69 3.01
N TYR A 152 -22.51 -8.77 1.78
CA TYR A 152 -22.39 -9.95 0.93
C TYR A 152 -21.69 -9.65 -0.41
N ASP A 153 -21.38 -8.37 -0.66
CA ASP A 153 -20.75 -7.90 -1.89
C ASP A 153 -19.50 -7.04 -1.53
N PRO A 154 -18.31 -7.37 -2.06
CA PRO A 154 -18.03 -8.52 -2.91
C PRO A 154 -18.27 -9.87 -2.22
N SER A 155 -18.67 -10.88 -3.01
CA SER A 155 -19.05 -12.21 -2.54
C SER A 155 -17.90 -13.08 -2.02
N SER A 156 -16.66 -12.71 -2.35
CA SER A 156 -15.45 -13.40 -1.91
C SER A 156 -14.24 -12.47 -1.81
N VAL A 157 -13.09 -13.00 -1.39
CA VAL A 157 -11.80 -12.30 -1.41
C VAL A 157 -11.47 -11.82 -2.80
N VAL A 158 -10.90 -10.62 -2.89
CA VAL A 158 -10.59 -9.97 -4.15
C VAL A 158 -9.12 -10.12 -4.44
N TRP A 159 -8.80 -10.81 -5.54
CA TRP A 159 -7.42 -11.02 -6.00
C TRP A 159 -7.13 -10.41 -7.36
N SER A 160 -8.15 -9.91 -8.04
CA SER A 160 -8.03 -9.20 -9.31
C SER A 160 -8.93 -7.98 -9.32
N MET A 161 -8.36 -6.88 -9.77
CA MET A 161 -9.01 -5.58 -9.88
C MET A 161 -8.27 -4.82 -10.99
N VAL A 162 -9.01 -4.10 -11.82
CA VAL A 162 -8.39 -3.19 -12.78
C VAL A 162 -7.79 -2.02 -12.01
N GLN A 163 -6.48 -1.79 -12.16
CA GLN A 163 -5.69 -0.90 -11.29
C GLN A 163 -5.58 0.53 -11.83
N SER A 164 -6.48 0.93 -12.72
CA SER A 164 -6.53 2.25 -13.36
C SER A 164 -7.88 2.92 -13.15
N GLU A 165 -7.94 4.23 -13.38
CA GLU A 165 -9.21 4.95 -13.49
C GLU A 165 -10.02 4.40 -14.67
N LEU A 166 -11.33 4.22 -14.47
CA LEU A 166 -12.25 3.78 -15.51
C LEU A 166 -13.43 4.75 -15.63
N ASP A 167 -13.94 4.90 -16.85
CA ASP A 167 -15.21 5.52 -17.23
C ASP A 167 -15.76 4.65 -18.40
N LEU A 168 -16.13 3.41 -18.07
CA LEU A 168 -16.46 2.34 -19.02
C LEU A 168 -17.72 2.66 -19.80
N ASP A 169 -18.72 3.26 -19.16
CA ASP A 169 -19.99 3.60 -19.77
C ASP A 169 -20.11 5.08 -20.21
N ARG A 170 -19.03 5.85 -20.04
CA ARG A 170 -18.86 7.21 -20.58
C ARG A 170 -19.91 8.19 -20.10
N ASP A 171 -20.44 7.98 -18.91
CA ASP A 171 -21.37 8.92 -18.28
C ASP A 171 -20.63 10.06 -17.55
N GLY A 172 -19.30 9.94 -17.43
CA GLY A 172 -18.41 10.90 -16.79
C GLY A 172 -18.27 10.71 -15.28
N LYS A 173 -18.90 9.70 -14.71
CA LYS A 173 -18.54 9.15 -13.41
C LYS A 173 -17.42 8.13 -13.60
N LYS A 174 -16.81 7.79 -12.48
CA LYS A 174 -15.69 6.86 -12.45
C LYS A 174 -16.18 5.50 -11.98
N GLU A 175 -15.63 4.44 -12.57
CA GLU A 175 -15.89 3.08 -12.13
C GLU A 175 -14.63 2.40 -11.61
N PHE A 176 -14.84 1.31 -10.88
CA PHE A 176 -13.83 0.28 -10.70
C PHE A 176 -14.43 -1.10 -10.92
N LEU A 177 -13.58 -2.00 -11.42
CA LEU A 177 -13.95 -3.35 -11.83
C LEU A 177 -13.06 -4.37 -11.12
N LEU A 178 -13.69 -5.41 -10.56
CA LEU A 178 -12.98 -6.45 -9.83
C LEU A 178 -13.63 -7.82 -9.98
N THR A 179 -12.86 -8.85 -9.67
CA THR A 179 -13.38 -10.21 -9.46
C THR A 179 -13.05 -10.75 -8.10
N THR A 180 -13.91 -11.65 -7.64
CA THR A 180 -13.72 -12.38 -6.40
C THR A 180 -13.27 -13.81 -6.70
N SER A 181 -12.35 -14.35 -5.90
CA SER A 181 -11.75 -15.68 -6.11
C SER A 181 -11.80 -16.51 -4.82
N TRP A 182 -11.49 -17.81 -4.89
CA TRP A 182 -11.32 -18.68 -3.72
C TRP A 182 -12.50 -18.75 -2.74
N SER A 183 -13.70 -18.79 -3.29
CA SER A 183 -14.89 -19.01 -2.50
C SER A 183 -15.23 -20.50 -2.41
N SER A 184 -15.04 -21.11 -1.24
CA SER A 184 -15.46 -22.51 -1.01
C SER A 184 -16.98 -22.70 -1.02
N ASP A 185 -17.73 -21.61 -0.82
CA ASP A 185 -19.17 -21.64 -0.55
C ASP A 185 -20.00 -20.73 -1.49
N TYR A 186 -19.35 -19.84 -2.27
CA TYR A 186 -20.01 -18.89 -3.18
C TYR A 186 -19.40 -18.95 -4.58
N TYR A 187 -20.05 -18.28 -5.54
CA TYR A 187 -19.52 -18.17 -6.89
C TYR A 187 -18.47 -17.06 -6.95
N ASN A 188 -17.46 -17.24 -7.79
CA ASN A 188 -16.66 -16.13 -8.26
C ASN A 188 -17.58 -15.16 -9.01
N MET A 189 -17.47 -13.87 -8.72
CA MET A 189 -18.30 -12.83 -9.30
C MET A 189 -17.44 -11.72 -9.87
N VAL A 190 -17.94 -11.09 -10.91
CA VAL A 190 -17.45 -9.83 -11.47
C VAL A 190 -18.35 -8.72 -10.95
N TYR A 191 -17.77 -7.64 -10.45
CA TYR A 191 -18.50 -6.46 -10.00
C TYR A 191 -17.98 -5.21 -10.68
N LEU A 192 -18.90 -4.43 -11.24
CA LEU A 192 -18.68 -3.06 -11.67
C LEU A 192 -19.32 -2.13 -10.64
N TYR A 193 -18.49 -1.30 -10.02
CA TYR A 193 -18.92 -0.24 -9.12
C TYR A 193 -18.78 1.12 -9.80
N GLU A 194 -19.73 2.01 -9.57
CA GLU A 194 -19.74 3.38 -10.10
C GLU A 194 -19.76 4.39 -8.94
N ALA A 195 -19.00 5.47 -9.06
CA ALA A 195 -19.01 6.61 -8.16
C ALA A 195 -20.33 7.38 -8.26
N VAL A 196 -21.17 7.32 -7.23
CA VAL A 196 -22.48 8.01 -7.22
C VAL A 196 -22.42 9.42 -6.62
N ALA A 197 -21.37 9.70 -5.87
CA ALA A 197 -21.03 10.97 -5.26
C ALA A 197 -19.56 10.91 -4.80
N ASN A 198 -19.02 12.03 -4.29
CA ASN A 198 -17.73 12.00 -3.57
C ASN A 198 -17.76 10.90 -2.51
N ASP A 199 -16.67 10.17 -2.37
CA ASP A 199 -16.48 9.18 -1.31
C ASP A 199 -17.59 8.10 -1.29
N SER A 200 -18.23 7.80 -2.43
CA SER A 200 -19.40 6.92 -2.44
C SER A 200 -19.57 6.16 -3.74
N PHE A 201 -19.67 4.84 -3.61
CA PHE A 201 -19.80 3.91 -4.74
C PHE A 201 -21.02 3.00 -4.60
N GLN A 202 -21.58 2.59 -5.73
CA GLN A 202 -22.65 1.58 -5.80
C GLN A 202 -22.30 0.51 -6.83
N ILE A 203 -22.79 -0.71 -6.63
CA ILE A 203 -22.75 -1.75 -7.67
C ILE A 203 -23.79 -1.41 -8.72
N VAL A 204 -23.35 -1.26 -9.96
CA VAL A 204 -24.21 -0.93 -11.10
C VAL A 204 -24.40 -2.11 -12.04
N TRP A 205 -23.42 -3.01 -12.08
CA TRP A 205 -23.51 -4.27 -12.80
C TRP A 205 -22.71 -5.37 -12.08
N SER A 206 -23.20 -6.60 -12.16
CA SER A 206 -22.46 -7.76 -11.68
C SER A 206 -22.83 -9.03 -12.45
N TYR A 207 -21.89 -9.97 -12.51
CA TYR A 207 -22.11 -11.26 -13.13
C TYR A 207 -21.50 -12.39 -12.31
N SER A 208 -22.24 -13.48 -12.18
CA SER A 208 -21.74 -14.70 -11.53
C SER A 208 -21.02 -15.57 -12.56
N LEU A 209 -19.73 -15.80 -12.35
CA LEU A 209 -18.92 -16.71 -13.17
C LEU A 209 -19.35 -18.15 -12.85
N TYR A 210 -20.38 -18.59 -13.57
CA TYR A 210 -21.02 -19.88 -13.43
C TYR A 210 -20.49 -20.88 -14.47
N PRO A 211 -20.39 -22.18 -14.12
CA PRO A 211 -20.64 -22.80 -12.81
C PRO A 211 -19.43 -22.85 -11.90
N TYR A 212 -19.72 -23.05 -10.61
CA TYR A 212 -18.84 -23.36 -9.47
C TYR A 212 -17.38 -23.61 -9.82
N SER A 213 -16.62 -22.54 -9.97
CA SER A 213 -15.20 -22.56 -9.68
C SER A 213 -15.00 -22.00 -8.30
N SER A 214 -14.44 -22.80 -7.40
CA SER A 214 -13.95 -22.31 -6.11
C SER A 214 -12.55 -21.71 -6.24
N ASP A 215 -12.05 -21.55 -7.46
CA ASP A 215 -10.65 -21.30 -7.73
C ASP A 215 -10.45 -19.84 -8.19
N PHE A 216 -9.40 -19.60 -8.96
CA PHE A 216 -8.96 -18.25 -9.28
C PHE A 216 -9.76 -17.63 -10.43
N SER A 217 -9.96 -16.30 -10.37
CA SER A 217 -10.54 -15.50 -11.44
C SER A 217 -9.83 -14.15 -11.57
N VAL A 218 -9.71 -13.66 -12.80
CA VAL A 218 -9.07 -12.39 -13.12
C VAL A 218 -9.86 -11.61 -14.17
N VAL A 219 -9.72 -10.29 -14.17
CA VAL A 219 -10.45 -9.37 -15.05
C VAL A 219 -9.54 -8.28 -15.62
N THR A 220 -9.82 -7.89 -16.85
CA THR A 220 -9.27 -6.71 -17.53
C THR A 220 -10.33 -6.06 -18.40
N VAL A 221 -10.01 -4.91 -18.99
CA VAL A 221 -10.86 -4.22 -19.98
C VAL A 221 -10.06 -3.86 -21.22
N SER A 222 -10.70 -3.84 -22.39
CA SER A 222 -10.08 -3.44 -23.67
C SER A 222 -11.15 -3.25 -24.75
N ASP A 223 -10.89 -2.43 -25.77
CA ASP A 223 -11.77 -2.15 -26.92
C ASP A 223 -11.51 -3.16 -28.05
N LEU A 224 -11.89 -4.41 -27.85
CA LEU A 224 -11.50 -5.55 -28.70
C LEU A 224 -12.09 -5.50 -30.12
N ASN A 225 -13.14 -4.72 -30.32
CA ASN A 225 -13.74 -4.49 -31.64
C ASN A 225 -13.40 -3.11 -32.24
N ASN A 226 -12.51 -2.33 -31.60
CA ASN A 226 -12.10 -1.00 -32.02
C ASN A 226 -13.29 -0.04 -32.28
N ASN A 227 -14.41 -0.21 -31.57
CA ASN A 227 -15.58 0.67 -31.70
C ASN A 227 -15.44 1.93 -30.83
N GLY A 228 -14.35 2.02 -30.07
CA GLY A 228 -14.09 3.02 -29.08
C GLY A 228 -14.79 2.71 -27.77
N ARG A 229 -15.27 1.51 -27.47
CA ARG A 229 -15.92 1.19 -26.18
C ARG A 229 -15.22 -0.01 -25.58
N GLN A 230 -14.80 0.11 -24.33
CA GLN A 230 -14.10 -0.98 -23.68
C GLN A 230 -15.10 -2.07 -23.29
N GLU A 231 -14.70 -3.32 -23.54
CA GLU A 231 -15.38 -4.52 -23.09
C GLU A 231 -14.75 -5.07 -21.83
N ILE A 232 -15.58 -5.71 -21.00
CA ILE A 232 -15.11 -6.45 -19.82
C ILE A 232 -14.68 -7.83 -20.27
N VAL A 233 -13.44 -8.21 -19.92
CA VAL A 233 -12.85 -9.49 -20.25
C VAL A 233 -12.43 -10.20 -18.98
N CYS A 234 -12.96 -11.41 -18.76
CA CYS A 234 -12.70 -12.21 -17.58
C CYS A 234 -12.12 -13.57 -17.94
N LEU A 235 -11.20 -14.04 -17.10
CA LEU A 235 -10.69 -15.40 -17.11
C LEU A 235 -11.05 -16.05 -15.78
N VAL A 236 -11.57 -17.27 -15.84
CA VAL A 236 -11.91 -18.08 -14.68
C VAL A 236 -11.44 -19.50 -14.90
N ASP A 237 -11.00 -20.15 -13.83
CA ASP A 237 -10.80 -21.59 -13.82
C ASP A 237 -12.15 -22.31 -14.04
N PRO A 238 -12.37 -23.05 -15.13
CA PRO A 238 -13.63 -23.73 -15.38
C PRO A 238 -13.84 -24.91 -14.42
N ALA A 239 -15.01 -24.97 -13.80
CA ALA A 239 -15.41 -26.02 -12.86
C ALA A 239 -15.15 -27.46 -13.34
N ASP A 240 -15.34 -27.68 -14.63
CA ASP A 240 -15.00 -28.92 -15.32
C ASP A 240 -14.82 -28.64 -16.82
N THR A 241 -14.51 -29.71 -17.55
CA THR A 241 -14.19 -29.67 -18.97
C THR A 241 -15.35 -29.23 -19.87
N THR A 242 -16.57 -29.10 -19.37
CA THR A 242 -17.75 -28.67 -20.15
C THR A 242 -17.95 -27.16 -20.18
N TYR A 243 -17.17 -26.40 -19.41
CA TYR A 243 -17.30 -24.95 -19.29
C TYR A 243 -16.12 -24.21 -19.90
N HIS A 244 -16.41 -23.01 -20.39
CA HIS A 244 -15.43 -22.09 -20.95
C HIS A 244 -14.76 -21.32 -19.81
N GLY A 245 -13.47 -21.00 -19.97
CA GLY A 245 -12.71 -20.18 -19.03
C GLY A 245 -12.68 -18.69 -19.40
N PHE A 246 -12.95 -18.35 -20.67
CA PHE A 246 -12.96 -16.98 -21.16
C PHE A 246 -14.38 -16.43 -21.28
N TYR A 247 -14.61 -15.24 -20.75
CA TYR A 247 -15.89 -14.51 -20.79
C TYR A 247 -15.67 -13.08 -21.25
N LEU A 248 -16.50 -12.62 -22.18
CA LEU A 248 -16.51 -11.24 -22.69
C LEU A 248 -17.89 -10.63 -22.55
N PHE A 249 -17.96 -9.37 -22.10
CA PHE A 249 -19.18 -8.59 -22.00
C PHE A 249 -19.02 -7.28 -22.78
N GLU A 250 -19.78 -7.15 -23.86
CA GLU A 250 -19.79 -5.98 -24.73
C GLU A 250 -20.77 -4.93 -24.20
N TRP A 251 -20.29 -3.70 -24.02
CA TRP A 251 -21.12 -2.59 -23.58
C TRP A 251 -22.04 -2.10 -24.73
N ASP A 252 -23.34 -1.98 -24.45
CA ASP A 252 -24.32 -1.61 -25.48
C ASP A 252 -24.31 -0.11 -25.84
N GLY A 253 -23.60 0.73 -25.08
CA GLY A 253 -23.52 2.18 -25.29
C GLY A 253 -24.50 3.01 -24.45
N THR A 254 -25.25 2.38 -23.54
CA THR A 254 -26.15 3.05 -22.58
C THR A 254 -25.58 3.01 -21.17
N ASP A 255 -25.90 4.00 -20.34
CA ASP A 255 -25.55 4.05 -18.91
C ASP A 255 -25.82 2.67 -18.25
N ASN A 256 -24.76 2.06 -17.73
CA ASN A 256 -24.74 0.72 -17.13
C ASN A 256 -25.23 -0.44 -18.03
N GLY A 257 -25.14 -0.26 -19.34
CA GLY A 257 -25.62 -1.14 -20.40
C GLY A 257 -24.78 -2.39 -20.68
N PHE A 258 -24.24 -3.05 -19.65
CA PHE A 258 -23.59 -4.36 -19.80
C PHE A 258 -24.61 -5.51 -19.77
N PRO A 259 -24.47 -6.54 -20.62
CA PRO A 259 -25.48 -7.58 -20.76
C PRO A 259 -25.53 -8.50 -19.54
N ALA A 260 -26.71 -9.09 -19.29
CA ALA A 260 -26.91 -10.07 -18.22
C ALA A 260 -26.32 -11.45 -18.52
N LEU A 261 -25.93 -11.69 -19.78
CA LEU A 261 -25.23 -12.89 -20.23
C LEU A 261 -23.96 -12.46 -20.97
N PRO A 262 -22.91 -13.29 -20.98
CA PRO A 262 -21.70 -12.99 -21.74
C PRO A 262 -22.03 -12.81 -23.22
N THR A 263 -21.47 -11.80 -23.85
CA THR A 263 -21.54 -11.58 -25.31
C THR A 263 -20.89 -12.75 -26.04
N THR A 264 -19.74 -13.20 -25.54
CA THR A 264 -19.04 -14.38 -26.04
C THR A 264 -18.36 -15.11 -24.89
N THR A 265 -18.26 -16.44 -25.02
CA THR A 265 -17.41 -17.27 -24.18
C THR A 265 -16.54 -18.17 -25.04
N TRP A 266 -15.35 -18.53 -24.57
CA TRP A 266 -14.40 -19.32 -25.35
C TRP A 266 -13.54 -20.25 -24.49
N ASP A 267 -13.10 -21.36 -25.07
CA ASP A 267 -12.23 -22.38 -24.48
C ASP A 267 -10.79 -22.31 -25.03
N PHE A 268 -10.43 -21.18 -25.64
CA PHE A 268 -9.15 -20.95 -26.31
C PHE A 268 -8.88 -21.88 -27.50
N GLY A 269 -9.88 -22.64 -27.96
CA GLY A 269 -9.69 -23.70 -28.95
C GLY A 269 -8.81 -24.85 -28.44
N LEU A 270 -8.52 -24.88 -27.14
CA LEU A 270 -7.73 -25.90 -26.47
C LEU A 270 -8.59 -27.07 -26.00
N GLY A 271 -9.92 -26.94 -26.03
CA GLY A 271 -10.83 -27.93 -25.46
C GLY A 271 -10.55 -28.14 -23.97
N HIS A 272 -10.61 -29.39 -23.53
CA HIS A 272 -10.57 -29.78 -22.11
C HIS A 272 -9.18 -29.75 -21.45
N TRP A 273 -8.17 -29.14 -22.08
CA TRP A 273 -6.78 -29.16 -21.62
C TRP A 273 -6.35 -27.91 -20.84
N PHE A 274 -7.27 -26.95 -20.67
CA PHE A 274 -7.08 -25.81 -19.80
C PHE A 274 -7.43 -26.20 -18.36
N HIS A 275 -6.47 -26.12 -17.44
CA HIS A 275 -6.71 -26.35 -16.02
C HIS A 275 -7.01 -25.04 -15.30
N GLU A 276 -6.11 -24.05 -15.34
CA GLU A 276 -6.29 -22.81 -14.59
C GLU A 276 -5.71 -21.61 -15.33
N GLY A 277 -6.49 -20.55 -15.48
CA GLY A 277 -6.03 -19.27 -16.00
C GLY A 277 -5.46 -18.42 -14.89
N THR A 278 -4.20 -18.03 -15.01
CA THR A 278 -3.47 -17.40 -13.90
C THR A 278 -3.29 -15.90 -14.07
N ALA A 279 -3.28 -15.40 -15.30
CA ALA A 279 -3.21 -13.97 -15.57
C ALA A 279 -3.82 -13.63 -16.94
N ILE A 280 -4.43 -12.45 -17.02
CA ILE A 280 -4.96 -11.87 -18.25
C ILE A 280 -4.59 -10.40 -18.31
N ILE A 281 -4.16 -9.95 -19.48
CA ILE A 281 -4.00 -8.53 -19.80
C ILE A 281 -4.53 -8.30 -21.22
N ALA A 282 -4.92 -7.07 -21.51
CA ALA A 282 -5.37 -6.67 -22.83
C ALA A 282 -4.83 -5.27 -23.19
N GLY A 283 -4.65 -5.03 -24.48
CA GLY A 283 -3.99 -3.84 -25.01
C GLY A 283 -3.54 -4.06 -26.45
N ASP A 284 -3.27 -2.98 -27.18
CA ASP A 284 -2.48 -3.03 -28.42
C ASP A 284 -1.00 -3.28 -28.07
N PHE A 285 -0.56 -4.53 -28.18
CA PHE A 285 0.80 -4.95 -27.79
C PHE A 285 1.80 -4.81 -28.93
N ASP A 286 1.36 -4.85 -30.18
CA ASP A 286 2.23 -4.80 -31.37
C ASP A 286 2.19 -3.49 -32.17
N ASN A 287 1.38 -2.53 -31.71
CA ASN A 287 1.08 -1.25 -32.33
C ASN A 287 0.45 -1.34 -33.72
N ASP A 288 -0.40 -2.35 -33.98
CA ASP A 288 -1.15 -2.45 -35.22
C ASP A 288 -2.52 -1.72 -35.19
N ASN A 289 -2.87 -1.09 -34.06
CA ASN A 289 -4.17 -0.48 -33.75
C ASN A 289 -5.33 -1.49 -33.69
N ARG A 290 -5.03 -2.75 -33.45
CA ARG A 290 -5.96 -3.73 -32.91
C ARG A 290 -5.56 -3.97 -31.45
N GLU A 291 -6.57 -4.27 -30.65
CA GLU A 291 -6.35 -4.66 -29.27
C GLU A 291 -6.26 -6.19 -29.19
N GLU A 292 -5.26 -6.68 -28.46
CA GLU A 292 -5.03 -8.08 -28.19
C GLU A 292 -5.39 -8.43 -26.74
N VAL A 293 -5.60 -9.72 -26.52
CA VAL A 293 -5.65 -10.33 -25.19
C VAL A 293 -4.47 -11.28 -25.07
N ALA A 294 -3.69 -11.14 -24.00
CA ALA A 294 -2.69 -12.12 -23.61
C ALA A 294 -3.13 -12.86 -22.34
N VAL A 295 -3.06 -14.18 -22.40
CA VAL A 295 -3.41 -15.07 -21.28
C VAL A 295 -2.27 -16.01 -20.94
N SER A 296 -2.00 -16.13 -19.64
CA SER A 296 -1.18 -17.20 -19.08
C SER A 296 -2.10 -18.25 -18.47
N PHE A 297 -1.85 -19.52 -18.78
CA PHE A 297 -2.61 -20.62 -18.19
C PHE A 297 -1.75 -21.85 -17.92
N VAL A 298 -2.10 -22.56 -16.86
CA VAL A 298 -1.48 -23.80 -16.45
C VAL A 298 -2.14 -24.96 -17.20
N GLU A 299 -1.33 -25.72 -17.93
CA GLU A 299 -1.76 -26.95 -18.61
C GLU A 299 -1.82 -28.14 -17.65
N SER A 300 -0.96 -28.17 -16.61
CA SER A 300 -1.00 -29.19 -15.58
C SER A 300 -0.15 -28.81 -14.37
N TRP A 301 -0.78 -28.85 -13.19
CA TRP A 301 -0.11 -28.71 -11.89
C TRP A 301 0.74 -29.93 -11.51
N ASP A 302 0.47 -31.10 -12.09
CA ASP A 302 1.28 -32.30 -11.85
C ASP A 302 2.65 -32.19 -12.52
N THR A 303 2.69 -31.61 -13.72
CA THR A 303 3.93 -31.42 -14.49
C THR A 303 4.50 -30.00 -14.41
N TYR A 304 3.81 -29.07 -13.74
CA TYR A 304 4.19 -27.66 -13.65
C TYR A 304 4.43 -27.05 -15.04
N THR A 305 3.48 -27.26 -15.95
CA THR A 305 3.54 -26.83 -17.35
C THR A 305 2.53 -25.72 -17.60
N SER A 306 2.93 -24.62 -18.24
CA SER A 306 2.06 -23.50 -18.60
C SER A 306 2.30 -23.01 -20.03
N LYS A 307 1.36 -22.23 -20.56
CA LYS A 307 1.40 -21.63 -21.90
C LYS A 307 1.00 -20.16 -21.84
N LEU A 308 1.60 -19.40 -22.75
CA LEU A 308 1.20 -18.04 -23.11
C LEU A 308 0.47 -18.10 -24.44
N MET A 309 -0.68 -17.44 -24.52
CA MET A 309 -1.43 -17.22 -25.77
C MET A 309 -1.73 -15.74 -25.92
N ILE A 310 -1.54 -15.22 -27.13
CA ILE A 310 -1.92 -13.87 -27.56
C ILE A 310 -2.89 -14.03 -28.72
N PHE A 311 -4.02 -13.34 -28.63
CA PHE A 311 -5.08 -13.42 -29.64
C PHE A 311 -5.87 -12.13 -29.71
N SER A 312 -6.50 -11.88 -30.86
CA SER A 312 -7.36 -10.73 -31.09
C SER A 312 -8.70 -11.14 -31.71
N ALA A 313 -9.68 -10.24 -31.70
CA ALA A 313 -10.96 -10.49 -32.34
C ALA A 313 -10.81 -10.51 -33.88
N ALA A 314 -11.35 -11.53 -34.54
CA ALA A 314 -11.30 -11.63 -36.01
C ALA A 314 -12.27 -10.67 -36.73
N SER A 315 -13.20 -10.08 -35.99
CA SER A 315 -14.23 -9.18 -36.52
C SER A 315 -14.74 -8.26 -35.42
N ASP A 316 -15.25 -7.10 -35.85
CA ASP A 316 -15.84 -6.08 -34.97
C ASP A 316 -17.15 -6.54 -34.29
N THR A 317 -17.73 -7.69 -34.67
CA THR A 317 -18.97 -8.22 -34.05
C THR A 317 -18.64 -9.32 -33.06
N LEU A 318 -18.60 -8.99 -31.77
CA LEU A 318 -18.10 -9.88 -30.72
C LEU A 318 -19.03 -11.07 -30.42
N GLU A 319 -20.34 -10.95 -30.69
CA GLU A 319 -21.34 -12.02 -30.50
C GLU A 319 -21.07 -13.30 -31.32
N THR A 320 -20.43 -13.14 -32.48
CA THR A 320 -20.14 -14.25 -33.41
C THR A 320 -18.68 -14.29 -33.84
N THR A 321 -17.84 -13.52 -33.15
CA THR A 321 -16.42 -13.39 -33.51
C THR A 321 -15.72 -14.74 -33.33
N SER A 322 -14.78 -15.00 -34.23
CA SER A 322 -13.74 -16.00 -34.00
C SER A 322 -12.49 -15.32 -33.47
N TRP A 323 -11.60 -16.06 -32.85
CA TRP A 323 -10.36 -15.50 -32.29
C TRP A 323 -9.19 -15.78 -33.25
N GLN A 324 -8.49 -14.72 -33.65
CA GLN A 324 -7.23 -14.84 -34.38
C GLN A 324 -6.13 -15.09 -33.36
N ILE A 325 -5.62 -16.32 -33.34
CA ILE A 325 -4.47 -16.65 -32.49
C ILE A 325 -3.21 -16.09 -33.18
N GLU A 326 -2.58 -15.13 -32.54
CA GLU A 326 -1.39 -14.46 -33.05
C GLU A 326 -0.12 -15.15 -32.57
N PHE A 327 -0.14 -15.58 -31.30
CA PHE A 327 0.95 -16.33 -30.71
C PHE A 327 0.42 -17.37 -29.73
N VAL A 328 1.01 -18.56 -29.77
CA VAL A 328 0.92 -19.55 -28.69
C VAL A 328 2.32 -20.07 -28.50
N ASP A 329 2.79 -20.13 -27.26
CA ASP A 329 4.02 -20.83 -26.96
C ASP A 329 3.87 -22.32 -27.37
N SER A 330 4.52 -22.67 -28.47
CA SER A 330 4.51 -24.03 -29.03
C SER A 330 5.28 -25.02 -28.14
N THR A 331 6.11 -24.50 -27.23
CA THR A 331 6.76 -25.25 -26.16
C THR A 331 6.03 -25.02 -24.84
N THR A 332 6.31 -25.82 -23.82
CA THR A 332 5.92 -25.42 -22.46
C THR A 332 6.75 -24.22 -22.06
N MET A 333 6.12 -23.19 -21.51
CA MET A 333 6.81 -22.03 -20.95
C MET A 333 7.91 -22.46 -19.98
N PRO A 334 9.02 -21.71 -19.88
CA PRO A 334 10.10 -22.05 -18.96
C PRO A 334 9.77 -21.81 -17.47
N VAL A 335 8.60 -21.23 -17.20
CA VAL A 335 8.04 -20.88 -15.90
C VAL A 335 6.59 -21.37 -15.82
N VAL A 336 6.05 -21.51 -14.62
CA VAL A 336 4.59 -21.68 -14.40
C VAL A 336 4.00 -20.28 -14.29
N GLY A 337 3.49 -19.72 -15.38
CA GLY A 337 3.06 -18.33 -15.41
C GLY A 337 2.01 -18.04 -14.33
N TYR A 338 2.26 -17.02 -13.52
CA TYR A 338 1.40 -16.59 -12.42
C TYR A 338 1.00 -15.13 -12.54
N ALA A 339 1.91 -14.28 -13.01
CA ALA A 339 1.68 -12.88 -13.28
C ALA A 339 2.13 -12.54 -14.68
N LEU A 340 1.47 -11.56 -15.30
CA LEU A 340 1.70 -11.14 -16.67
C LEU A 340 1.67 -9.62 -16.74
N ALA A 341 2.67 -9.02 -17.40
CA ALA A 341 2.72 -7.59 -17.66
C ALA A 341 3.11 -7.35 -19.12
N ALA A 342 2.45 -6.38 -19.76
CA ALA A 342 2.92 -5.77 -21.00
C ALA A 342 3.82 -4.59 -20.65
N THR A 343 5.01 -4.54 -21.24
CA THR A 343 6.08 -3.60 -20.94
C THR A 343 6.78 -3.20 -22.21
N ASP A 344 7.39 -2.02 -22.28
CA ASP A 344 8.30 -1.58 -23.34
C ASP A 344 9.68 -1.39 -22.71
N LEU A 345 10.31 -2.50 -22.34
CA LEU A 345 11.55 -2.51 -21.59
C LEU A 345 12.73 -2.10 -22.45
N ASP A 346 12.76 -2.41 -23.75
CA ASP A 346 13.83 -1.93 -24.62
C ASP A 346 13.55 -0.57 -25.28
N ASN A 347 12.36 0.01 -25.04
CA ASN A 347 11.94 1.33 -25.49
C ASN A 347 11.84 1.44 -27.03
N ASP A 348 11.46 0.34 -27.70
CA ASP A 348 11.18 0.32 -29.14
C ASP A 348 9.72 0.68 -29.49
N ASN A 349 8.88 0.90 -28.46
CA ASN A 349 7.44 1.15 -28.45
C ASN A 349 6.57 -0.10 -28.63
N ARG A 350 7.11 -1.24 -29.05
CA ARG A 350 6.37 -2.51 -29.04
C ARG A 350 6.41 -3.09 -27.65
N LYS A 351 5.39 -3.86 -27.28
CA LYS A 351 5.30 -4.42 -25.94
C LYS A 351 5.95 -5.80 -25.89
N GLU A 352 6.87 -5.97 -24.95
CA GLU A 352 7.25 -7.27 -24.41
C GLU A 352 6.21 -7.74 -23.40
N LEU A 353 5.97 -9.06 -23.40
CA LEU A 353 5.19 -9.71 -22.36
C LEU A 353 6.13 -10.37 -21.37
N VAL A 354 6.14 -9.86 -20.15
CA VAL A 354 6.90 -10.42 -19.02
C VAL A 354 6.00 -11.34 -18.22
N VAL A 355 6.40 -12.61 -18.11
CA VAL A 355 5.69 -13.63 -17.33
C VAL A 355 6.51 -14.02 -16.12
N ALA A 356 5.98 -13.80 -14.92
CA ALA A 356 6.59 -14.23 -13.66
C ALA A 356 6.07 -15.61 -13.25
N GLY A 357 6.97 -16.50 -12.85
CA GLY A 357 6.64 -17.89 -12.49
C GLY A 357 6.18 -18.07 -11.04
N TRP A 358 5.25 -19.00 -10.78
CA TRP A 358 4.86 -19.45 -9.43
C TRP A 358 5.94 -20.32 -8.77
N ASP A 359 7.16 -19.79 -8.63
CA ASP A 359 8.30 -20.46 -8.02
C ASP A 359 9.35 -19.44 -7.55
N THR A 360 10.60 -19.88 -7.36
CA THR A 360 11.74 -19.00 -7.04
C THR A 360 11.92 -17.94 -8.12
N LEU A 361 11.67 -16.66 -7.84
CA LEU A 361 11.70 -15.49 -8.74
C LEU A 361 12.39 -15.76 -10.10
N ARG A 362 11.59 -16.29 -11.04
CA ARG A 362 11.97 -16.63 -12.42
C ARG A 362 11.02 -15.90 -13.36
N MET A 363 11.56 -15.48 -14.50
CA MET A 363 10.79 -14.76 -15.52
C MET A 363 11.07 -15.27 -16.92
N ALA A 364 10.05 -15.19 -17.76
CA ALA A 364 10.15 -15.32 -19.19
C ALA A 364 9.77 -13.98 -19.83
N ILE A 365 10.55 -13.50 -20.80
CA ILE A 365 10.23 -12.31 -21.57
C ILE A 365 9.97 -12.75 -23.01
N TYR A 366 8.78 -12.44 -23.52
CA TYR A 366 8.41 -12.65 -24.91
C TYR A 366 8.41 -11.29 -25.60
N GLU A 367 9.22 -11.16 -26.65
CA GLU A 367 9.43 -9.91 -27.37
C GLU A 367 8.70 -9.96 -28.71
N ASN A 368 8.14 -8.82 -29.12
CA ASN A 368 7.67 -8.65 -30.48
C ASN A 368 8.86 -8.56 -31.43
N THR A 369 9.00 -9.52 -32.33
CA THR A 369 10.18 -9.67 -33.22
C THR A 369 10.23 -8.65 -34.37
N GLY A 370 9.38 -7.63 -34.33
CA GLY A 370 9.46 -6.46 -35.18
C GLY A 370 8.42 -6.37 -36.28
N SER A 371 7.38 -7.20 -36.22
CA SER A 371 6.22 -7.14 -37.09
C SER A 371 4.95 -7.51 -36.31
N PRO A 372 3.78 -6.98 -36.68
CA PRO A 372 2.52 -7.36 -36.06
C PRO A 372 2.36 -8.88 -35.96
N ASN A 373 1.80 -9.33 -34.85
CA ASN A 373 1.43 -10.71 -34.56
C ASN A 373 2.65 -11.67 -34.55
N SER A 374 3.85 -11.16 -34.24
CA SER A 374 5.08 -11.95 -34.28
C SER A 374 5.87 -11.84 -32.98
N TYR A 375 5.74 -12.86 -32.13
CA TYR A 375 6.36 -12.91 -30.81
C TYR A 375 7.34 -14.09 -30.69
N ALA A 376 8.38 -13.92 -29.89
CA ALA A 376 9.33 -14.99 -29.55
C ALA A 376 9.82 -14.87 -28.10
N LEU A 377 10.19 -16.00 -27.50
CA LEU A 377 10.88 -16.01 -26.20
C LEU A 377 12.26 -15.36 -26.36
N ALA A 378 12.42 -14.15 -25.83
CA ALA A 378 13.67 -13.38 -25.87
C ALA A 378 14.60 -13.74 -24.72
N ALA A 379 14.05 -13.84 -23.50
CA ALA A 379 14.84 -14.15 -22.31
C ALA A 379 14.13 -15.12 -21.35
N ASN A 380 14.93 -15.97 -20.71
CA ASN A 380 14.51 -16.87 -19.64
C ASN A 380 15.44 -16.66 -18.44
N ILE A 381 14.97 -15.87 -17.49
CA ILE A 381 15.78 -15.31 -16.42
C ILE A 381 15.59 -16.17 -15.17
N LYS A 382 16.72 -16.65 -14.65
CA LYS A 382 16.78 -17.57 -13.51
C LYS A 382 17.79 -17.07 -12.48
N ASN A 383 17.62 -17.49 -11.23
CA ASN A 383 18.51 -17.14 -10.12
C ASN A 383 18.62 -15.63 -9.88
N ILE A 384 17.49 -14.91 -10.00
CA ILE A 384 17.43 -13.47 -9.73
C ILE A 384 17.75 -13.19 -8.27
N SER A 385 17.23 -14.03 -7.37
CA SER A 385 17.56 -14.02 -5.96
C SER A 385 18.24 -15.31 -5.55
N SER A 386 19.18 -15.20 -4.60
CA SER A 386 19.72 -16.35 -3.87
C SER A 386 18.84 -16.79 -2.69
N TYR A 387 17.87 -15.96 -2.32
CA TYR A 387 16.85 -16.28 -1.33
C TYR A 387 15.69 -17.01 -2.01
N LEU A 388 14.91 -17.79 -1.27
CA LEU A 388 13.72 -18.48 -1.78
C LEU A 388 12.56 -17.49 -1.96
N ASP A 389 12.82 -16.40 -2.68
CA ASP A 389 11.83 -15.38 -2.99
C ASP A 389 10.86 -15.94 -4.02
N LEU A 390 9.59 -16.05 -3.64
CA LEU A 390 8.54 -16.54 -4.53
C LEU A 390 7.98 -15.36 -5.33
N SER A 391 7.81 -15.52 -6.64
CA SER A 391 7.09 -14.51 -7.43
C SER A 391 5.63 -14.44 -6.98
N ASN A 392 5.00 -13.30 -7.23
CA ASN A 392 3.58 -13.05 -7.01
C ASN A 392 3.04 -12.21 -8.18
N ASP A 393 1.87 -11.58 -7.99
CA ASP A 393 1.22 -10.72 -8.97
C ASP A 393 1.60 -9.22 -8.83
N GLY A 394 2.82 -8.96 -8.38
CA GLY A 394 3.36 -7.64 -8.11
C GLY A 394 4.47 -7.28 -9.09
N ILE A 395 4.12 -7.11 -10.36
CA ILE A 395 5.02 -6.71 -11.44
C ILE A 395 4.48 -5.44 -12.10
N VAL A 396 5.31 -4.41 -12.25
CA VAL A 396 4.90 -3.17 -12.92
C VAL A 396 6.08 -2.55 -13.66
N GLU A 397 5.85 -2.10 -14.88
CA GLU A 397 6.77 -1.21 -15.58
C GLU A 397 6.61 0.21 -15.04
N ALA A 398 7.68 0.94 -14.73
CA ALA A 398 7.61 2.36 -14.38
C ALA A 398 8.90 3.08 -14.79
N ASN A 399 8.78 4.36 -15.12
CA ASN A 399 9.88 5.29 -15.29
C ASN A 399 9.83 6.29 -14.13
N VAL A 400 10.45 5.93 -13.01
CA VAL A 400 10.33 6.69 -11.73
C VAL A 400 11.34 7.84 -11.62
N ASP A 401 12.35 7.89 -12.48
CA ASP A 401 13.33 8.97 -12.51
C ASP A 401 13.13 9.93 -13.70
N ASN A 402 12.15 9.64 -14.55
CA ASN A 402 11.75 10.40 -15.72
C ASN A 402 12.91 10.60 -16.71
N ASP A 403 13.78 9.61 -16.86
CA ASP A 403 14.93 9.68 -17.77
C ASP A 403 14.59 9.29 -19.23
N GLY A 404 13.39 8.75 -19.43
CA GLY A 404 12.86 8.35 -20.73
C GLY A 404 13.08 6.87 -21.05
N THR A 405 13.61 6.11 -20.08
CA THR A 405 13.69 4.65 -20.13
C THR A 405 12.78 4.02 -19.09
N ASN A 406 12.22 2.86 -19.42
CA ASN A 406 11.36 2.10 -18.52
C ASN A 406 12.16 1.07 -17.71
N GLU A 407 11.87 0.98 -16.41
CA GLU A 407 12.31 -0.10 -15.54
C GLU A 407 11.17 -1.07 -15.20
N LEU A 408 11.54 -2.30 -14.89
CA LEU A 408 10.63 -3.30 -14.34
C LEU A 408 10.76 -3.37 -12.82
N TYR A 409 9.69 -3.14 -12.08
CA TYR A 409 9.64 -3.34 -10.64
C TYR A 409 8.90 -4.63 -10.29
N MET A 410 9.45 -5.39 -9.35
CA MET A 410 8.86 -6.65 -8.91
C MET A 410 8.87 -6.76 -7.40
N LEU A 411 7.71 -7.05 -6.86
CA LEU A 411 7.49 -7.43 -5.47
C LEU A 411 7.48 -8.95 -5.38
N THR A 412 8.05 -9.52 -4.32
CA THR A 412 8.00 -10.97 -4.09
C THR A 412 7.07 -11.28 -2.93
N ALA A 413 6.57 -12.51 -2.87
CA ALA A 413 5.69 -12.95 -1.78
C ALA A 413 6.38 -12.86 -0.41
N ASN A 414 7.72 -12.92 -0.35
CA ASN A 414 8.46 -12.76 0.89
C ASN A 414 8.65 -11.29 1.29
N GLY A 415 8.24 -10.34 0.46
CA GLY A 415 8.35 -8.91 0.69
C GLY A 415 9.64 -8.27 0.18
N ALA A 416 10.34 -8.91 -0.75
CA ALA A 416 11.49 -8.31 -1.42
C ALA A 416 11.00 -7.43 -2.58
N LEU A 417 11.54 -6.21 -2.72
CA LEU A 417 11.34 -5.35 -3.88
C LEU A 417 12.61 -5.37 -4.73
N PHE A 418 12.44 -5.64 -6.02
CA PHE A 418 13.49 -5.60 -7.02
C PHE A 418 13.15 -4.58 -8.11
N VAL A 419 14.18 -4.04 -8.73
CA VAL A 419 14.10 -3.30 -9.99
C VAL A 419 14.98 -3.98 -11.02
N ALA A 420 14.55 -4.04 -12.28
CA ALA A 420 15.38 -4.43 -13.39
C ALA A 420 15.52 -3.30 -14.38
N THR A 421 16.77 -3.02 -14.74
CA THR A 421 17.13 -2.10 -15.82
C THR A 421 17.54 -2.90 -17.04
N ASN A 422 17.07 -2.49 -18.20
CA ASN A 422 17.40 -3.12 -19.48
C ASN A 422 18.74 -2.60 -20.04
N THR A 423 19.20 -3.19 -21.15
CA THR A 423 20.36 -2.70 -21.92
C THR A 423 19.98 -2.22 -23.34
N GLY A 424 18.70 -1.98 -23.60
CA GLY A 424 18.12 -1.69 -24.91
C GLY A 424 17.92 -2.92 -25.81
N ASP A 425 18.09 -4.12 -25.26
CA ASP A 425 17.88 -5.41 -25.93
C ASP A 425 17.49 -6.42 -24.85
N VAL A 426 16.20 -6.78 -24.80
CA VAL A 426 15.67 -7.69 -23.77
C VAL A 426 16.22 -9.11 -23.91
N SER A 427 16.68 -9.51 -25.10
CA SER A 427 17.29 -10.81 -25.35
C SER A 427 18.62 -11.00 -24.60
N GLN A 428 19.26 -9.92 -24.13
CA GLN A 428 20.49 -9.97 -23.33
C GLN A 428 20.22 -9.96 -21.81
N MET A 429 18.96 -9.76 -21.39
CA MET A 429 18.61 -9.68 -19.98
C MET A 429 18.88 -11.01 -19.26
N ASN A 430 19.47 -10.89 -18.08
CA ASN A 430 19.79 -12.00 -17.21
C ASN A 430 19.75 -11.53 -15.74
N ALA A 431 20.04 -12.41 -14.78
CA ALA A 431 19.95 -12.09 -13.35
C ALA A 431 20.79 -10.88 -12.92
N SER A 432 21.85 -10.51 -13.64
CA SER A 432 22.66 -9.32 -13.29
C SER A 432 21.98 -7.99 -13.59
N ASN A 433 20.88 -8.00 -14.34
CA ASN A 433 20.04 -6.83 -14.60
C ASN A 433 19.09 -6.50 -13.45
N PHE A 434 18.99 -7.36 -12.43
CA PHE A 434 18.02 -7.24 -11.34
C PHE A 434 18.74 -6.79 -10.06
N PHE A 435 18.22 -5.74 -9.46
CA PHE A 435 18.79 -5.09 -8.30
C PHE A 435 17.78 -5.14 -7.17
N TRP A 436 18.22 -5.65 -6.02
CA TRP A 436 17.42 -5.64 -4.81
C TRP A 436 17.36 -4.23 -4.23
N LEU A 437 16.15 -3.74 -3.96
CA LEU A 437 15.91 -2.43 -3.36
C LEU A 437 15.57 -2.52 -1.88
N GLY A 438 14.89 -3.58 -1.43
CA GLY A 438 14.46 -3.65 -0.04
C GLY A 438 13.76 -4.95 0.31
N GLN A 439 13.60 -5.15 1.60
CA GLN A 439 12.89 -6.30 2.16
C GLN A 439 11.99 -5.82 3.29
N TYR A 440 10.74 -6.25 3.28
CA TYR A 440 9.87 -6.21 4.44
C TYR A 440 10.03 -7.51 5.22
N ASP A 441 10.32 -7.41 6.52
CA ASP A 441 10.54 -8.55 7.43
C ASP A 441 9.21 -9.27 7.75
N TYR A 442 8.52 -9.78 6.73
CA TYR A 442 7.34 -10.61 6.90
C TYR A 442 7.33 -11.74 5.88
N TYR A 443 7.48 -12.97 6.38
CA TYR A 443 7.52 -14.17 5.55
C TYR A 443 6.11 -14.46 5.02
N ASN A 444 5.98 -14.67 3.69
CA ASN A 444 4.73 -14.96 2.98
C ASN A 444 3.64 -13.89 3.15
N GLY A 445 3.52 -12.92 2.23
CA GLY A 445 2.28 -12.15 2.17
C GLY A 445 2.20 -10.93 1.28
N MET A 446 3.28 -10.39 0.72
CA MET A 446 3.09 -9.25 -0.19
C MET A 446 2.59 -9.76 -1.55
N VAL A 447 1.64 -9.07 -2.19
CA VAL A 447 0.96 -9.61 -3.39
C VAL A 447 0.77 -8.56 -4.49
N GLY A 448 0.38 -7.34 -4.13
CA GLY A 448 0.03 -6.30 -5.10
C GLY A 448 1.14 -5.27 -5.24
N LEU A 449 1.40 -4.87 -6.48
CA LEU A 449 2.22 -3.71 -6.82
C LEU A 449 1.47 -2.89 -7.87
N THR A 450 1.43 -1.58 -7.70
CA THR A 450 0.93 -0.66 -8.73
C THR A 450 1.78 0.60 -8.77
N LYS A 451 1.64 1.38 -9.84
CA LYS A 451 2.22 2.71 -9.97
C LYS A 451 1.12 3.75 -10.11
N ALA A 452 1.31 4.92 -9.52
CA ALA A 452 0.45 6.07 -9.75
C ALA A 452 1.19 7.38 -9.41
N ASP A 453 0.80 8.47 -10.04
CA ASP A 453 1.26 9.82 -9.71
C ASP A 453 0.15 10.53 -8.91
N LEU A 454 0.13 10.30 -7.59
CA LEU A 454 -0.94 10.80 -6.71
C LEU A 454 -0.67 12.21 -6.17
N ASP A 455 0.53 12.77 -6.38
CA ASP A 455 0.82 14.17 -6.05
C ASP A 455 0.85 15.08 -7.29
N THR A 456 0.60 14.52 -8.48
CA THR A 456 0.52 15.20 -9.78
C THR A 456 1.82 15.89 -10.21
N ASN A 457 2.96 15.38 -9.75
CA ASN A 457 4.27 15.96 -10.05
C ASN A 457 4.85 15.48 -11.42
N GLY A 458 4.18 14.54 -12.08
CA GLY A 458 4.57 13.93 -13.35
C GLY A 458 5.52 12.73 -13.21
N ILE A 459 5.80 12.28 -12.00
CA ILE A 459 6.68 11.15 -11.66
C ILE A 459 5.84 10.13 -10.88
N PRO A 460 5.74 8.87 -11.34
CA PRO A 460 4.98 7.87 -10.62
C PRO A 460 5.70 7.39 -9.36
N GLU A 461 4.94 7.20 -8.29
CA GLU A 461 5.35 6.39 -7.13
C GLU A 461 4.88 4.94 -7.25
N LEU A 462 5.47 4.07 -6.42
CA LEU A 462 5.08 2.67 -6.33
C LEU A 462 4.28 2.41 -5.05
N TYR A 463 3.18 1.67 -5.18
CA TYR A 463 2.30 1.32 -4.07
C TYR A 463 2.24 -0.20 -3.89
N LEU A 464 2.55 -0.66 -2.69
CA LEU A 464 2.72 -2.08 -2.38
C LEU A 464 1.62 -2.55 -1.43
N ALA A 465 0.91 -3.61 -1.82
CA ALA A 465 -0.10 -4.28 -1.00
C ALA A 465 0.55 -5.44 -0.23
N GLY A 466 0.61 -5.32 1.09
CA GLY A 466 1.44 -6.22 1.90
C GLY A 466 0.73 -7.46 2.48
N SER A 467 -0.55 -7.65 2.16
CA SER A 467 -1.47 -8.69 2.64
C SER A 467 -1.32 -9.09 4.12
N TYR A 468 -0.55 -10.11 4.49
CA TYR A 468 -0.43 -10.57 5.89
C TYR A 468 0.29 -9.61 6.83
N ASN A 469 0.98 -8.60 6.31
CA ASN A 469 1.46 -7.50 7.14
C ASN A 469 0.41 -6.40 7.38
N GLU A 470 -0.76 -6.52 6.74
CA GLU A 470 -1.93 -5.65 6.87
C GLU A 470 -1.67 -4.18 6.52
N ALA A 471 -0.64 -3.96 5.70
CA ALA A 471 -0.10 -2.66 5.38
C ALA A 471 -0.21 -2.35 3.88
N VAL A 472 -0.29 -1.06 3.60
CA VAL A 472 -0.02 -0.48 2.29
C VAL A 472 1.17 0.46 2.40
N TYR A 473 2.14 0.32 1.51
CA TYR A 473 3.33 1.16 1.48
C TYR A 473 3.40 1.99 0.20
N GLN A 474 4.02 3.15 0.31
CA GLN A 474 4.46 3.98 -0.79
C GLN A 474 5.99 3.92 -0.89
N TRP A 475 6.52 3.81 -2.10
CA TRP A 475 7.92 4.06 -2.41
C TRP A 475 8.01 5.24 -3.36
N THR A 476 8.81 6.24 -2.98
CA THR A 476 9.04 7.45 -3.74
C THR A 476 10.50 7.49 -4.17
N TYR A 477 10.74 7.59 -5.47
CA TYR A 477 12.08 7.88 -5.97
C TYR A 477 12.46 9.33 -5.63
N ASN A 478 13.64 9.54 -5.05
CA ASN A 478 14.13 10.86 -4.69
C ASN A 478 15.17 11.37 -5.70
N SER A 479 16.28 10.63 -5.83
CA SER A 479 17.41 10.98 -6.69
C SER A 479 18.46 9.88 -6.69
N GLY A 480 19.24 9.76 -7.76
CA GLY A 480 20.35 8.80 -7.87
C GLY A 480 20.02 7.64 -8.79
N PRO A 481 20.83 6.58 -8.85
CA PRO A 481 20.53 5.42 -9.67
C PRO A 481 19.25 4.73 -9.18
N VAL A 482 18.31 4.43 -10.08
CA VAL A 482 17.08 3.66 -9.77
C VAL A 482 17.38 2.27 -9.19
N THR A 483 18.59 1.76 -9.37
CA THR A 483 19.07 0.46 -8.88
C THR A 483 19.60 0.49 -7.44
N ASP A 484 19.69 1.66 -6.80
CA ASP A 484 20.17 1.81 -5.42
C ASP A 484 18.99 2.07 -4.48
N TRP A 485 18.86 1.25 -3.43
CA TRP A 485 17.84 1.41 -2.40
C TRP A 485 17.85 2.80 -1.75
N SER A 486 19.03 3.43 -1.65
CA SER A 486 19.17 4.74 -1.03
C SER A 486 18.65 5.90 -1.90
N SER A 487 18.31 5.62 -3.16
CA SER A 487 17.62 6.55 -4.05
C SER A 487 16.13 6.70 -3.72
N TYR A 488 15.58 5.84 -2.87
CA TYR A 488 14.15 5.81 -2.53
C TYR A 488 13.89 6.21 -1.07
N SER A 489 12.72 6.81 -0.86
CA SER A 489 12.09 6.92 0.46
C SER A 489 10.86 6.01 0.46
N TYR A 490 10.46 5.49 1.63
CA TYR A 490 9.25 4.70 1.75
C TYR A 490 8.45 5.09 2.99
N ALA A 491 7.13 4.97 2.88
CA ALA A 491 6.19 5.28 3.95
C ALA A 491 5.11 4.19 4.06
N THR A 492 4.57 4.02 5.26
CA THR A 492 3.34 3.23 5.47
C THR A 492 2.16 4.17 5.35
N LEU A 493 1.31 3.95 4.34
CA LEU A 493 0.12 4.75 4.08
C LEU A 493 -1.07 4.28 4.90
N TYR A 494 -1.19 2.96 5.02
CA TYR A 494 -2.22 2.29 5.79
C TYR A 494 -1.59 1.12 6.54
N MET A 495 -2.07 0.89 7.75
CA MET A 495 -1.74 -0.27 8.57
C MET A 495 -2.97 -0.57 9.41
N ASP A 496 -3.45 -1.82 9.34
CA ASP A 496 -4.55 -2.25 10.19
C ASP A 496 -4.14 -2.26 11.68
N ASP A 497 -5.12 -2.16 12.58
CA ASP A 497 -4.84 -2.32 14.01
C ASP A 497 -4.54 -3.78 14.34
N THR A 498 -3.34 -4.07 14.83
CA THR A 498 -2.87 -5.44 15.08
C THR A 498 -3.58 -6.14 16.27
N THR A 499 -4.77 -5.68 16.64
CA THR A 499 -5.59 -6.24 17.71
C THR A 499 -6.71 -7.08 17.14
N ASP A 500 -6.32 -8.11 16.40
CA ASP A 500 -7.26 -8.99 15.71
C ASP A 500 -7.94 -9.94 16.69
N ASP A 501 -9.24 -10.17 16.52
CA ASP A 501 -9.94 -11.30 17.14
C ASP A 501 -9.62 -12.60 16.37
N HIS A 502 -8.31 -12.90 16.28
CA HIS A 502 -7.81 -14.00 15.49
C HIS A 502 -8.21 -15.34 16.11
N THR A 503 -8.99 -16.11 15.36
CA THR A 503 -9.17 -17.54 15.64
C THR A 503 -8.07 -18.35 14.96
N SER A 504 -7.34 -19.17 15.71
CA SER A 504 -6.28 -20.00 15.13
C SER A 504 -6.80 -20.90 14.01
N ASN A 505 -6.12 -20.86 12.85
CA ASN A 505 -6.33 -21.67 11.64
C ASN A 505 -7.36 -21.13 10.61
N ASN A 506 -7.71 -19.85 10.64
CA ASN A 506 -8.34 -19.17 9.52
C ASN A 506 -7.81 -17.73 9.41
N ASP A 507 -8.01 -17.09 8.25
CA ASP A 507 -7.63 -15.70 8.04
C ASP A 507 -8.65 -14.71 8.67
N GLN A 508 -9.54 -15.17 9.57
CA GLN A 508 -10.53 -14.30 10.19
C GLN A 508 -9.87 -13.29 11.12
N GLY A 509 -10.31 -12.03 11.00
CA GLY A 509 -9.80 -10.89 11.77
C GLY A 509 -8.79 -10.01 11.04
N TYR A 510 -8.19 -10.48 9.94
CA TYR A 510 -7.19 -9.69 9.20
C TYR A 510 -7.80 -8.83 8.10
N PHE A 511 -7.31 -7.60 7.91
CA PHE A 511 -7.43 -6.90 6.63
C PHE A 511 -6.17 -7.19 5.81
N ARG A 512 -6.30 -7.94 4.70
CA ARG A 512 -5.15 -8.41 3.90
C ARG A 512 -5.03 -7.66 2.57
N PRO A 513 -4.42 -6.46 2.48
CA PRO A 513 -4.25 -5.75 1.21
C PRO A 513 -3.72 -6.65 0.08
N SER A 514 -4.49 -6.81 -0.99
CA SER A 514 -4.17 -7.70 -2.12
C SER A 514 -3.95 -6.95 -3.43
N LYS A 515 -4.89 -6.06 -3.80
CA LYS A 515 -4.80 -5.18 -4.97
C LYS A 515 -5.04 -3.73 -4.57
N ILE A 516 -4.45 -2.84 -5.35
CA ILE A 516 -4.54 -1.39 -5.20
C ILE A 516 -4.86 -0.81 -6.58
N ALA A 517 -5.96 -0.06 -6.66
CA ALA A 517 -6.21 0.89 -7.74
C ALA A 517 -5.94 2.28 -7.16
N ALA A 518 -5.27 3.13 -7.92
CA ALA A 518 -4.83 4.44 -7.45
C ALA A 518 -4.96 5.46 -8.59
N GLY A 519 -5.47 6.65 -8.28
CA GLY A 519 -5.83 7.69 -9.26
C GLY A 519 -6.97 8.55 -8.71
N ASP A 520 -7.63 9.36 -9.54
CA ASP A 520 -8.89 10.03 -9.20
C ASP A 520 -10.06 9.07 -9.50
N LEU A 521 -10.46 8.31 -8.49
CA LEU A 521 -11.38 7.18 -8.63
C LEU A 521 -12.84 7.56 -8.41
N ASP A 522 -13.14 8.77 -7.96
CA ASP A 522 -14.51 9.30 -7.85
C ASP A 522 -14.77 10.58 -8.67
N GLY A 523 -13.75 11.08 -9.39
CA GLY A 523 -13.83 12.17 -10.35
C GLY A 523 -13.87 13.56 -9.72
N ASP A 524 -13.41 13.70 -8.47
CA ASP A 524 -13.38 14.98 -7.76
C ASP A 524 -12.07 15.77 -7.93
N GLY A 525 -11.07 15.15 -8.57
CA GLY A 525 -9.74 15.72 -8.82
C GLY A 525 -8.77 15.60 -7.65
N ILE A 526 -9.11 14.83 -6.63
CA ILE A 526 -8.24 14.46 -5.50
C ILE A 526 -7.75 13.03 -5.73
N ALA A 527 -6.51 12.78 -5.35
CA ALA A 527 -5.94 11.44 -5.47
C ALA A 527 -6.57 10.46 -4.46
N ASP A 528 -6.97 9.31 -4.96
CA ASP A 528 -7.58 8.21 -4.23
C ASP A 528 -6.78 6.92 -4.31
N MET A 529 -7.11 6.01 -3.40
CA MET A 529 -6.75 4.61 -3.50
C MET A 529 -7.91 3.72 -3.08
N LEU A 530 -8.20 2.71 -3.89
CA LEU A 530 -9.04 1.58 -3.53
C LEU A 530 -8.14 0.39 -3.21
N ILE A 531 -8.27 -0.14 -1.99
CA ILE A 531 -7.50 -1.27 -1.49
C ILE A 531 -8.45 -2.44 -1.30
N SER A 532 -8.15 -3.57 -1.94
CA SER A 532 -8.93 -4.80 -1.77
C SER A 532 -8.28 -5.74 -0.75
N SER A 533 -9.09 -6.58 -0.11
CA SER A 533 -8.65 -7.55 0.89
C SER A 533 -8.70 -8.99 0.37
N ALA A 534 -7.63 -9.72 0.63
CA ALA A 534 -7.49 -11.17 0.49
C ALA A 534 -8.00 -11.95 1.72
N SER A 535 -8.82 -11.33 2.57
CA SER A 535 -9.38 -11.91 3.79
C SER A 535 -10.91 -11.82 3.85
N PHE A 536 -11.51 -12.78 4.55
CA PHE A 536 -12.93 -12.89 4.86
C PHE A 536 -13.23 -12.58 6.33
N ALA A 537 -12.53 -11.60 6.89
CA ALA A 537 -12.80 -11.15 8.23
C ALA A 537 -14.25 -10.62 8.35
N ASN A 538 -14.96 -11.03 9.40
CA ASN A 538 -16.37 -10.67 9.60
C ASN A 538 -16.56 -9.29 10.23
N ASP A 539 -15.45 -8.65 10.59
CA ASP A 539 -15.32 -7.37 11.26
C ASP A 539 -14.49 -6.36 10.47
N LYS A 540 -13.83 -6.78 9.38
CA LYS A 540 -13.05 -5.91 8.48
C LYS A 540 -13.70 -5.83 7.09
N PRO A 541 -13.52 -4.71 6.36
CA PRO A 541 -14.06 -4.58 5.02
C PRO A 541 -13.30 -5.46 4.01
N VAL A 542 -13.97 -5.78 2.89
CA VAL A 542 -13.31 -6.42 1.74
C VAL A 542 -12.69 -5.36 0.82
N LEU A 543 -13.31 -4.18 0.74
CA LEU A 543 -12.85 -3.03 -0.02
C LEU A 543 -12.71 -1.83 0.91
N LEU A 544 -11.59 -1.13 0.84
CA LEU A 544 -11.31 0.09 1.57
C LEU A 544 -10.91 1.18 0.58
N PHE A 545 -11.72 2.22 0.49
CA PHE A 545 -11.45 3.42 -0.29
C PHE A 545 -10.93 4.52 0.63
N VAL A 546 -9.77 5.07 0.26
CA VAL A 546 -9.10 6.14 0.98
C VAL A 546 -8.80 7.29 0.02
N GLU A 547 -8.96 8.52 0.48
CA GLU A 547 -8.70 9.75 -0.30
C GLU A 547 -7.53 10.49 0.34
N GLN A 548 -6.70 11.13 -0.49
CA GLN A 548 -5.60 12.00 -0.07
C GLN A 548 -6.13 13.14 0.79
N ALA A 549 -5.61 13.22 2.01
CA ALA A 549 -5.96 14.24 2.98
C ALA A 549 -5.55 15.62 2.49
N GLN A 550 -6.53 16.52 2.45
CA GLN A 550 -6.31 17.90 2.10
C GLN A 550 -5.62 18.65 3.23
N THR A 551 -4.67 19.51 2.87
CA THR A 551 -3.97 20.40 3.82
C THR A 551 -4.48 21.82 3.68
N SER A 552 -5.38 22.24 4.58
CA SER A 552 -5.75 23.65 4.71
C SER A 552 -4.76 24.37 5.62
N THR A 553 -4.10 25.41 5.14
CA THR A 553 -3.21 26.22 5.99
C THR A 553 -3.95 27.43 6.55
N MET A 554 -3.81 27.68 7.86
CA MET A 554 -4.30 28.92 8.47
C MET A 554 -3.20 29.68 9.21
N THR A 555 -3.13 30.99 9.00
CA THR A 555 -2.25 31.85 9.81
C THR A 555 -2.89 32.19 11.14
N VAL A 556 -2.24 31.88 12.25
CA VAL A 556 -2.60 32.37 13.60
C VAL A 556 -1.65 33.48 14.00
N ARG A 557 -2.12 34.45 14.78
CA ARG A 557 -1.31 35.57 15.29
C ARG A 557 -0.84 35.30 16.71
N GLU A 558 0.18 36.03 17.17
CA GLU A 558 0.49 36.11 18.59
C GLU A 558 -0.75 36.56 19.38
N GLY A 559 -1.02 35.91 20.51
CA GLY A 559 -2.17 36.17 21.34
C GLY A 559 -3.38 35.32 20.97
N TRP A 560 -4.57 35.84 21.27
CA TRP A 560 -5.82 35.12 21.12
C TRP A 560 -6.31 35.11 19.67
N ASN A 561 -6.77 33.96 19.19
CA ASN A 561 -7.33 33.77 17.86
C ASN A 561 -8.65 32.98 17.99
N ILE A 562 -9.61 33.27 17.11
CA ILE A 562 -10.77 32.40 16.93
C ILE A 562 -10.47 31.46 15.76
N VAL A 563 -10.39 30.18 16.05
CA VAL A 563 -10.05 29.12 15.11
C VAL A 563 -11.22 28.14 14.97
N SER A 564 -11.20 27.29 13.96
CA SER A 564 -12.14 26.18 13.79
C SER A 564 -11.45 25.00 13.11
N LEU A 565 -12.15 23.86 13.04
CA LEU A 565 -11.69 22.67 12.32
C LEU A 565 -12.40 22.60 10.95
N PRO A 566 -11.71 22.94 9.83
CA PRO A 566 -12.30 23.01 8.51
C PRO A 566 -12.14 21.71 7.71
N VAL A 567 -11.75 20.60 8.34
CA VAL A 567 -11.50 19.29 7.71
C VAL A 567 -12.02 18.17 8.60
N PHE A 568 -12.21 16.97 8.05
CA PHE A 568 -12.34 15.74 8.84
C PHE A 568 -10.95 15.26 9.22
N ALA A 569 -10.42 15.80 10.32
CA ALA A 569 -9.15 15.34 10.86
C ALA A 569 -9.27 13.93 11.46
N LEU A 570 -8.25 13.10 11.20
CA LEU A 570 -8.11 11.72 11.69
C LEU A 570 -8.14 11.67 13.23
N ASP A 571 -7.48 12.64 13.86
CA ASP A 571 -7.57 12.89 15.31
C ASP A 571 -7.88 14.37 15.57
N SER A 572 -9.06 14.62 16.12
CA SER A 572 -9.57 15.97 16.41
C SER A 572 -9.19 16.51 17.80
N ILE A 573 -8.27 15.86 18.51
CA ILE A 573 -7.73 16.34 19.79
C ILE A 573 -6.97 17.66 19.58
N LYS A 574 -7.27 18.67 20.41
CA LYS A 574 -6.69 20.03 20.34
C LYS A 574 -5.17 20.03 20.28
N THR A 575 -4.50 19.14 21.02
CA THR A 575 -3.03 19.09 21.05
C THR A 575 -2.43 18.56 19.76
N ASN A 576 -3.19 17.79 18.99
CA ASN A 576 -2.75 17.22 17.72
C ASN A 576 -3.02 18.21 16.58
N ILE A 577 -4.17 18.90 16.62
CA ILE A 577 -4.52 19.94 15.64
C ILE A 577 -3.74 21.25 15.85
N PHE A 578 -3.60 21.70 17.10
CA PHE A 578 -2.94 22.96 17.45
C PHE A 578 -1.86 22.75 18.53
N PRO A 579 -0.77 22.03 18.20
CA PRO A 579 0.28 21.67 19.17
C PRO A 579 1.00 22.89 19.75
N SER A 580 1.11 23.97 18.97
CA SER A 580 1.79 25.21 19.37
C SER A 580 0.93 26.19 20.18
N ALA A 581 -0.36 25.90 20.38
CA ALA A 581 -1.24 26.75 21.17
C ALA A 581 -0.93 26.61 22.68
N VAL A 582 -0.70 27.75 23.34
CA VAL A 582 -0.32 27.87 24.76
C VAL A 582 -1.51 27.93 25.73
N SER A 583 -2.73 27.71 25.23
CA SER A 583 -3.95 27.58 26.01
C SER A 583 -4.69 26.28 25.66
N SER A 584 -5.65 25.91 26.49
CA SER A 584 -6.76 25.03 26.10
C SER A 584 -7.64 25.70 25.04
N ALA A 585 -8.43 24.91 24.31
CA ALA A 585 -9.49 25.44 23.44
C ALA A 585 -10.73 25.78 24.26
N PHE A 586 -11.31 26.96 23.99
CA PHE A 586 -12.54 27.41 24.64
C PHE A 586 -13.64 27.56 23.59
N ALA A 587 -14.69 26.75 23.69
CA ALA A 587 -15.92 26.94 22.93
C ALA A 587 -16.88 27.86 23.71
N PHE A 588 -17.75 28.58 23.01
CA PHE A 588 -18.82 29.35 23.65
C PHE A 588 -20.14 28.58 23.58
N THR A 589 -20.72 28.28 24.73
CA THR A 589 -22.00 27.58 24.90
C THR A 589 -22.99 28.47 25.66
N GLU A 590 -24.21 27.97 25.90
CA GLU A 590 -25.21 28.67 26.74
C GLU A 590 -24.70 28.98 28.15
N GLU A 591 -23.79 28.15 28.66
CA GLU A 591 -23.18 28.32 29.98
C GLU A 591 -21.94 29.24 29.95
N GLY A 592 -21.63 29.84 28.81
CA GLY A 592 -20.45 30.67 28.59
C GLY A 592 -19.28 29.89 28.01
N TYR A 593 -18.04 30.26 28.37
CA TYR A 593 -16.85 29.60 27.84
C TYR A 593 -16.58 28.26 28.51
N GLN A 594 -16.50 27.21 27.69
CA GLN A 594 -16.25 25.84 28.12
C GLN A 594 -14.97 25.31 27.50
N LEU A 595 -14.18 24.60 28.31
CA LEU A 595 -12.98 23.89 27.86
C LEU A 595 -13.36 22.72 26.95
N GLN A 596 -12.60 22.53 25.88
CA GLN A 596 -12.79 21.42 24.95
C GLN A 596 -11.43 20.83 24.58
N ASP A 597 -11.25 19.54 24.85
CA ASP A 597 -10.04 18.81 24.48
C ASP A 597 -10.16 18.19 23.08
N THR A 598 -11.39 17.88 22.65
CA THR A 598 -11.71 17.38 21.30
C THR A 598 -12.48 18.45 20.53
N LEU A 599 -11.98 18.84 19.37
CA LEU A 599 -12.56 19.87 18.54
C LEU A 599 -13.65 19.28 17.64
N LYS A 600 -14.78 19.98 17.53
CA LYS A 600 -15.90 19.61 16.68
C LYS A 600 -15.96 20.56 15.49
N ARG A 601 -16.27 19.98 14.33
CA ARG A 601 -16.54 20.72 13.09
C ARG A 601 -17.75 21.65 13.28
N GLY A 602 -17.76 22.77 12.56
CA GLY A 602 -18.82 23.78 12.65
C GLY A 602 -18.77 24.68 13.90
N ILE A 603 -17.90 24.38 14.88
CA ILE A 603 -17.74 25.19 16.10
C ILE A 603 -16.48 26.07 16.01
N GLY A 604 -16.58 27.30 16.51
CA GLY A 604 -15.45 28.20 16.69
C GLY A 604 -14.85 28.07 18.10
N TYR A 605 -13.53 28.20 18.22
CA TYR A 605 -12.78 28.05 19.46
C TYR A 605 -11.81 29.22 19.68
N TRP A 606 -11.69 29.69 20.93
CA TRP A 606 -10.57 30.55 21.29
C TRP A 606 -9.33 29.72 21.61
N LEU A 607 -8.22 30.05 20.95
CA LEU A 607 -6.89 29.55 21.25
C LEU A 607 -5.88 30.69 21.33
N LYS A 608 -4.92 30.56 22.24
CA LYS A 608 -3.82 31.52 22.38
C LYS A 608 -2.52 30.94 21.83
N PHE A 609 -1.78 31.73 21.07
CA PHE A 609 -0.47 31.38 20.54
C PHE A 609 0.60 32.36 21.04
N SER A 610 1.83 31.88 21.18
CA SER A 610 2.97 32.69 21.65
C SER A 610 3.65 33.51 20.55
N SER A 611 3.36 33.22 19.29
CA SER A 611 3.88 33.91 18.11
C SER A 611 2.96 33.68 16.91
N GLN A 612 3.11 34.52 15.88
CA GLN A 612 2.46 34.28 14.59
C GLN A 612 3.10 33.08 13.90
N GLN A 613 2.27 32.21 13.34
CA GLN A 613 2.69 31.04 12.58
C GLN A 613 1.58 30.58 11.64
N ASP A 614 1.96 29.80 10.64
CA ASP A 614 1.02 29.07 9.80
C ASP A 614 0.84 27.66 10.37
N VAL A 615 -0.42 27.27 10.56
CA VAL A 615 -0.80 25.97 11.10
C VAL A 615 -1.41 25.16 9.96
N PRO A 616 -0.78 24.04 9.55
CA PRO A 616 -1.39 23.10 8.62
C PRO A 616 -2.50 22.32 9.32
N LEU A 617 -3.66 22.22 8.68
CA LEU A 617 -4.81 21.46 9.13
C LEU A 617 -5.05 20.36 8.10
N GLN A 618 -4.68 19.13 8.45
CA GLN A 618 -4.76 17.96 7.57
C GLN A 618 -5.99 17.12 7.87
N GLY A 619 -6.65 16.67 6.81
CA GLY A 619 -7.81 15.76 6.87
C GLY A 619 -8.66 15.89 5.61
N ALA A 620 -9.72 15.10 5.51
CA ALA A 620 -10.60 15.19 4.36
C ALA A 620 -11.38 16.50 4.29
N GLU A 621 -11.84 16.88 3.09
CA GLU A 621 -12.62 18.10 2.93
C GLU A 621 -13.95 18.05 3.70
N LEU A 622 -14.18 19.08 4.52
CA LEU A 622 -15.47 19.42 5.07
C LEU A 622 -16.19 20.35 4.10
N LEU A 623 -16.92 19.81 3.13
CA LEU A 623 -17.68 20.59 2.15
C LEU A 623 -19.05 21.07 2.65
N THR A 624 -19.63 20.39 3.65
CA THR A 624 -20.90 20.77 4.26
C THR A 624 -20.86 20.59 5.78
N VAL A 625 -21.45 21.53 6.53
CA VAL A 625 -21.64 21.38 7.97
C VAL A 625 -22.90 22.08 8.46
N ASN A 626 -23.64 21.38 9.33
CA ASN A 626 -24.83 21.90 10.01
C ASN A 626 -24.46 22.23 11.45
N THR A 627 -24.60 23.50 11.83
CA THR A 627 -24.30 23.99 13.17
C THR A 627 -25.56 24.50 13.84
N THR A 628 -25.84 24.00 15.04
CA THR A 628 -26.98 24.49 15.82
C THR A 628 -26.69 25.89 16.35
N LEU A 629 -27.59 26.83 16.08
CA LEU A 629 -27.57 28.19 16.61
C LEU A 629 -28.54 28.30 17.78
N MET A 630 -28.12 29.05 18.80
CA MET A 630 -28.93 29.46 19.95
C MET A 630 -29.27 30.95 19.88
N PRO A 631 -30.36 31.41 20.52
CA PRO A 631 -30.68 32.83 20.56
C PRO A 631 -29.53 33.63 21.19
N GLY A 632 -29.14 34.73 20.56
CA GLY A 632 -27.98 35.51 20.99
C GLY A 632 -26.70 35.17 20.24
N TRP A 633 -25.55 35.31 20.90
CA TRP A 633 -24.24 35.17 20.27
C TRP A 633 -23.79 33.71 20.19
N ASN A 634 -23.25 33.31 19.04
CA ASN A 634 -22.73 31.97 18.78
C ASN A 634 -21.32 32.08 18.20
N MET A 635 -20.44 31.15 18.54
CA MET A 635 -19.14 30.96 17.90
C MET A 635 -19.22 29.78 16.92
N VAL A 636 -19.10 30.08 15.64
CA VAL A 636 -19.21 29.09 14.55
C VAL A 636 -17.88 28.96 13.81
N GLY A 637 -17.65 27.77 13.25
CA GLY A 637 -16.50 27.46 12.41
C GLY A 637 -16.82 27.61 10.92
N ALA A 638 -15.80 27.47 10.08
CA ALA A 638 -15.91 27.44 8.62
C ALA A 638 -15.63 26.04 8.04
N ILE A 639 -15.99 25.87 6.75
CA ILE A 639 -15.74 24.68 5.92
C ILE A 639 -14.35 24.75 5.24
N SER A 640 -13.96 23.72 4.47
CA SER A 640 -12.65 23.65 3.78
C SER A 640 -12.45 24.71 2.71
N GLN A 641 -13.53 25.32 2.23
CA GLN A 641 -13.52 26.32 1.18
C GLN A 641 -14.00 27.68 1.70
N SER A 642 -13.55 28.76 1.05
CA SER A 642 -14.03 30.09 1.38
C SER A 642 -15.49 30.24 0.99
N LEU A 643 -16.35 30.57 1.94
CA LEU A 643 -17.80 30.67 1.75
C LEU A 643 -18.26 32.12 1.90
N SER A 644 -18.95 32.65 0.89
CA SER A 644 -19.58 33.97 0.98
C SER A 644 -20.75 33.93 1.97
N ARG A 645 -20.93 35.01 2.73
CA ARG A 645 -22.09 35.23 3.61
C ARG A 645 -23.42 35.10 2.86
N SER A 646 -23.45 35.43 1.57
CA SER A 646 -24.67 35.28 0.74
C SER A 646 -25.09 33.83 0.54
N ASP A 647 -24.14 32.89 0.65
CA ASP A 647 -24.36 31.48 0.34
C ASP A 647 -24.73 30.65 1.57
N VAL A 648 -24.64 31.27 2.75
CA VAL A 648 -24.99 30.68 4.05
C VAL A 648 -26.50 30.54 4.17
N VAL A 649 -26.95 29.32 4.48
CA VAL A 649 -28.38 29.01 4.65
C VAL A 649 -28.71 28.84 6.13
N THR A 650 -29.93 29.21 6.53
CA THR A 650 -30.43 28.99 7.90
C THR A 650 -31.80 28.32 7.89
N ILE A 651 -32.07 27.50 8.91
CA ILE A 651 -33.37 26.89 9.14
C ILE A 651 -33.83 27.20 10.58
N PRO A 652 -34.93 27.96 10.78
CA PRO A 652 -35.72 28.64 9.75
C PRO A 652 -34.92 29.76 9.06
N GLY A 653 -35.33 30.13 7.84
CA GLY A 653 -34.67 31.20 7.09
C GLY A 653 -34.75 32.56 7.81
N GLY A 654 -33.72 33.39 7.63
CA GLY A 654 -33.64 34.73 8.25
C GLY A 654 -33.21 34.72 9.71
N LEU A 655 -32.58 33.64 10.19
CA LEU A 655 -32.21 33.50 11.59
C LEU A 655 -31.10 34.47 12.04
N LEU A 656 -30.21 34.86 11.13
CA LEU A 656 -29.04 35.70 11.43
C LEU A 656 -29.45 37.15 11.72
N ALA A 657 -29.16 37.61 12.93
CA ALA A 657 -29.42 38.97 13.42
C ALA A 657 -28.21 39.92 13.33
N SER A 658 -27.08 39.45 12.78
CA SER A 658 -25.87 40.26 12.60
C SER A 658 -25.02 39.80 11.40
N ASP A 659 -23.98 40.57 11.10
CA ASP A 659 -22.84 40.12 10.30
C ASP A 659 -22.02 39.05 11.03
N PHE A 660 -21.14 38.37 10.30
CA PHE A 660 -20.10 37.52 10.89
C PHE A 660 -18.93 38.41 11.32
N PHE A 661 -18.42 38.18 12.53
CA PHE A 661 -17.28 38.92 13.06
C PHE A 661 -16.09 37.98 13.26
N GLY A 662 -15.01 38.24 12.52
CA GLY A 662 -13.72 37.61 12.73
C GLY A 662 -12.89 38.37 13.76
N TYR A 663 -11.84 37.72 14.27
CA TYR A 663 -10.88 38.34 15.19
C TYR A 663 -9.45 38.26 14.67
N ALA A 664 -8.75 39.40 14.69
CA ALA A 664 -7.31 39.47 14.39
C ALA A 664 -6.55 40.26 15.46
N SER A 665 -6.88 41.54 15.63
CA SER A 665 -6.36 42.41 16.72
C SER A 665 -7.51 43.20 17.37
N GLY A 666 -8.72 42.69 17.19
CA GLY A 666 -10.00 43.34 17.38
C GLY A 666 -11.04 42.66 16.50
N TYR A 667 -12.32 42.93 16.76
CA TYR A 667 -13.42 42.39 15.96
C TYR A 667 -13.64 43.21 14.69
N THR A 668 -13.77 42.51 13.57
CA THR A 668 -14.09 43.11 12.28
C THR A 668 -15.18 42.29 11.61
N THR A 669 -16.14 42.96 10.96
CA THR A 669 -17.10 42.27 10.10
C THR A 669 -16.39 41.64 8.91
N THR A 670 -16.93 40.52 8.42
CA THR A 670 -16.47 39.86 7.20
C THR A 670 -17.68 39.41 6.38
N ASP A 671 -17.54 39.45 5.07
CA ASP A 671 -18.47 38.85 4.10
C ASP A 671 -18.04 37.44 3.69
N THR A 672 -16.84 37.01 4.07
CA THR A 672 -16.26 35.73 3.67
C THR A 672 -15.83 34.94 4.90
N LEU A 673 -16.35 33.73 5.03
CA LEU A 673 -15.91 32.73 6.00
C LEU A 673 -14.74 31.95 5.38
N ARG A 674 -13.57 31.98 6.02
CA ARG A 674 -12.33 31.40 5.51
C ARG A 674 -11.98 30.12 6.28
N PRO A 675 -11.41 29.10 5.62
CA PRO A 675 -11.01 27.85 6.26
C PRO A 675 -10.13 28.06 7.50
N GLY A 676 -10.38 27.25 8.53
CA GLY A 676 -9.66 27.27 9.82
C GLY A 676 -10.01 28.44 10.73
N LYS A 677 -10.76 29.45 10.27
CA LYS A 677 -11.17 30.61 11.09
C LYS A 677 -12.53 30.34 11.73
N GLY A 678 -12.66 30.76 13.00
CA GLY A 678 -13.96 30.84 13.66
C GLY A 678 -14.48 32.28 13.72
N TYR A 679 -15.79 32.40 13.90
CA TYR A 679 -16.53 33.65 13.76
C TYR A 679 -17.61 33.79 14.81
N TRP A 680 -17.84 35.02 15.26
CA TRP A 680 -19.04 35.36 16.00
C TRP A 680 -20.19 35.68 15.07
N VAL A 681 -21.38 35.18 15.41
CA VAL A 681 -22.62 35.57 14.74
C VAL A 681 -23.76 35.61 15.76
N LYS A 682 -24.64 36.60 15.62
CA LYS A 682 -25.83 36.71 16.46
C LYS A 682 -27.02 36.08 15.77
N SER A 683 -27.75 35.24 16.48
CA SER A 683 -28.99 34.62 16.03
C SER A 683 -30.20 35.23 16.74
N SER A 684 -31.31 35.37 16.02
CA SER A 684 -32.60 35.83 16.56
C SER A 684 -33.38 34.74 17.29
N GLY A 685 -33.02 33.46 17.08
CA GLY A 685 -33.68 32.29 17.67
C GLY A 685 -32.83 31.03 17.60
N SER A 686 -33.40 29.91 18.04
CA SER A 686 -32.77 28.59 17.84
C SER A 686 -33.00 28.09 16.41
N GLY A 687 -32.02 27.41 15.84
CA GLY A 687 -32.13 26.85 14.49
C GLY A 687 -30.83 26.23 14.00
N GLN A 688 -30.73 25.98 12.70
CA GLN A 688 -29.53 25.45 12.05
C GLN A 688 -28.90 26.52 11.15
N LEU A 689 -27.58 26.61 11.21
CA LEU A 689 -26.71 27.26 10.23
C LEU A 689 -26.13 26.19 9.32
N ILE A 690 -26.36 26.30 8.02
CA ILE A 690 -25.87 25.36 7.02
C ILE A 690 -24.81 26.09 6.21
N LEU A 691 -23.58 25.60 6.31
CA LEU A 691 -22.46 26.03 5.48
C LEU A 691 -22.22 24.93 4.46
N GLN A 692 -22.31 25.27 3.17
CA GLN A 692 -22.24 24.30 2.09
C GLN A 692 -21.47 24.92 0.91
N SER A 693 -20.46 24.20 0.40
CA SER A 693 -19.70 24.64 -0.78
C SER A 693 -20.57 24.68 -2.03
N ILE A 694 -20.23 25.60 -2.94
CA ILE A 694 -20.83 25.77 -4.27
C ILE A 694 -20.69 24.48 -5.12
N LEU A 695 -19.58 23.75 -4.98
CA LEU A 695 -19.34 22.48 -5.69
C LEU A 695 -20.38 21.41 -5.31
N SER A 696 -20.79 21.37 -4.04
CA SER A 696 -21.82 20.44 -3.58
C SER A 696 -23.26 20.83 -3.95
N LYS A 697 -23.50 22.09 -4.39
CA LYS A 697 -24.82 22.53 -4.86
C LYS A 697 -25.11 22.05 -6.28
N GLU A 698 -24.09 21.98 -7.15
CA GLU A 698 -24.24 21.49 -8.52
C GLU A 698 -24.44 19.96 -8.58
N LYS A 699 -23.89 19.19 -7.62
CA LYS A 699 -24.11 17.73 -7.48
C LYS A 699 -25.50 17.33 -6.93
N SER A 700 -26.39 18.28 -6.58
CA SER A 700 -27.72 17.99 -6.01
C SER A 700 -28.88 18.20 -7.01
N LEU A 701 -28.98 17.34 -8.02
CA LEU A 701 -30.19 17.19 -8.85
C LEU A 701 -31.19 16.22 -8.17
N PRO A 702 -32.51 16.37 -8.39
CA PRO A 702 -33.52 15.72 -7.55
C PRO A 702 -33.58 14.21 -7.77
N LEU A 703 -33.52 13.45 -6.68
CA LEU A 703 -33.76 12.00 -6.61
C LEU A 703 -34.97 11.62 -7.49
N HIS A 704 -34.71 10.85 -8.55
CA HIS A 704 -35.77 10.09 -9.21
C HIS A 704 -36.17 8.92 -8.29
N SER A 705 -37.48 8.68 -8.18
CA SER A 705 -38.09 7.77 -7.22
C SER A 705 -37.48 6.36 -7.25
N GLU A 706 -37.12 5.85 -6.07
CA GLU A 706 -36.75 4.45 -5.81
C GLU A 706 -37.72 3.49 -6.51
N THR A 707 -37.24 2.80 -7.53
CA THR A 707 -37.92 1.62 -8.07
C THR A 707 -37.30 0.41 -7.39
N LYS A 708 -38.03 -0.20 -6.45
CA LYS A 708 -37.63 -1.43 -5.75
C LYS A 708 -37.35 -2.55 -6.75
N HIS A 709 -36.07 -2.88 -6.96
CA HIS A 709 -35.67 -4.18 -7.49
C HIS A 709 -35.53 -5.19 -6.34
N THR A 710 -36.66 -5.78 -5.95
CA THR A 710 -36.67 -7.03 -5.16
C THR A 710 -37.03 -8.19 -6.07
N SER A 711 -36.03 -8.96 -6.54
CA SER A 711 -36.16 -10.34 -7.05
C SER A 711 -34.73 -10.83 -7.32
N LEU A 712 -34.17 -11.95 -6.83
CA LEU A 712 -34.68 -13.32 -6.95
C LEU A 712 -33.88 -14.34 -6.09
N LEU A 713 -33.33 -14.01 -4.91
CA LEU A 713 -32.49 -14.95 -4.13
C LEU A 713 -33.17 -15.73 -2.99
N GLN A 714 -34.47 -15.54 -2.74
CA GLN A 714 -35.15 -16.16 -1.58
C GLN A 714 -36.10 -17.34 -1.87
N ARG A 715 -35.99 -18.04 -3.01
CA ARG A 715 -36.75 -19.28 -3.22
C ARG A 715 -35.91 -20.41 -3.79
N LYS A 716 -35.12 -21.07 -2.92
CA LYS A 716 -34.99 -22.54 -2.82
C LYS A 716 -33.93 -22.93 -1.79
N ILE A 717 -34.19 -22.71 -0.50
CA ILE A 717 -33.55 -23.53 0.54
C ILE A 717 -34.64 -24.00 1.50
N PHE A 718 -35.32 -25.06 1.09
CA PHE A 718 -35.95 -26.01 2.00
C PHE A 718 -36.14 -27.29 1.19
N VAL A 719 -35.37 -28.34 1.50
CA VAL A 719 -35.84 -29.71 1.76
C VAL A 719 -34.64 -30.63 2.02
N ARG A 720 -34.62 -31.10 3.28
CA ARG A 720 -34.12 -32.39 3.80
C ARG A 720 -32.62 -32.67 3.80
N GLY A 721 -32.06 -32.59 5.00
CA GLY A 721 -30.90 -33.38 5.38
C GLY A 721 -31.20 -34.88 5.45
N HIS A 722 -30.13 -35.67 5.38
CA HIS A 722 -29.87 -36.92 6.09
C HIS A 722 -28.33 -37.11 6.11
N ARG A 723 -27.74 -36.95 7.30
CA ARG A 723 -26.46 -37.44 7.89
C ARG A 723 -25.39 -38.15 7.03
N PRO A 724 -24.12 -38.21 7.50
CA PRO A 724 -23.59 -37.81 8.82
C PRO A 724 -22.93 -36.44 8.85
#